data_AF-A0A7V9P613-F1
#
_entry.id   AF-A0A7V9P613-F1
#
_cell.length_a   1.000
_cell.length_b   1.000
_cell.length_c   1.000
_cell.angle_alpha   90.00
_cell.angle_beta   90.00
_cell.angle_gamma   90.00
#
_symmetry.space_group_name_H-M   'P 1'
#
loop_
_entity.id
_entity.type
_entity.pdbx_description
1 polymer ?
#
loop_
_entity_poly.entity_id
_entity_poly.type
_entity_poly.pdbx_seq_one_letter_code
_entity_poly.pdbx_strand_id
1 'polypeptide(L)'
;MDGQAVARPRLLLLLARAGDVHAPAVAAALACAAEQAGWGFELYRSALRRGRHFGGGDPDEAAPGWPAGSLVAGGLHVERVRRLAGKYAIAVLGDPASPLWPALEETDAEPLVRSSEPAELYAAALATLEVPLPSQLLVLDASPQGPRGVVTAPYLFPAFWTDGPALGIDVTAGPEAVAQLAELGAREALGLYIDRVRADGFPTGLELDGTVGAASYGELTEKLAARHAEWGRGVLLGDPSLVAAQLPKARRERLLPLYGRPQAEVIERSAELFRAASEPVYGRQYDDRDFFVLARQGRSFQLLDPGPPFDAEAAGESAPSRVPGETPAEPSDRELAAWAGEGVVLSTLLLWAGMIRELDCLPRLLDLAATTGLKAGLVLTSPGLAYADPAHLALLGVPVDRGGTGGLLEPLLASAGAGVAAEAELPAGALAASLSRAREEAVRHLPAEVALRGWWPLLDAPLEPVRSSPLVWREGRPTIRFTARGAGTDEGEAGAGGPPRSDARALARRSIRRLGVERLFEERRPFDRLRPGPIDPAVPRAVQAAGFDYMWTKSGFGRPAVAFREGPFVALTLTAGAWGGWSPFYTAGSARELARAERRLLRGGPGWLATTVDCPLLALSGEILEHGGRLHGMAAQLARGGRSGRLVNVTPGVVARYARLLDTRGSEPDPALS
;
A
#
# COMPACT_ATOMS: atom_id res chain seq x y z
N MET A 1 -20.13 39.93 -1.97
CA MET A 1 -20.77 38.70 -1.47
C MET A 1 -19.96 38.29 -0.27
N ASP A 2 -20.42 38.68 0.92
CA ASP A 2 -19.83 38.23 2.17
C ASP A 2 -20.10 36.74 2.30
N GLY A 3 -19.15 35.94 1.84
CA GLY A 3 -19.21 34.49 1.99
C GLY A 3 -19.12 34.18 3.48
N GLN A 4 -20.24 33.75 4.08
CA GLN A 4 -20.20 33.10 5.38
C GLN A 4 -19.17 31.97 5.29
N ALA A 5 -18.04 32.13 5.97
CA ALA A 5 -17.04 31.07 6.06
C ALA A 5 -17.74 29.86 6.67
N VAL A 6 -17.88 28.79 5.88
CA VAL A 6 -18.39 27.50 6.37
C VAL A 6 -17.47 27.07 7.49
N ALA A 7 -18.03 26.83 8.69
CA ALA A 7 -17.24 26.37 9.82
C ALA A 7 -16.56 25.04 9.47
N ARG A 8 -15.24 24.97 9.63
CA ARG A 8 -14.49 23.73 9.39
C ARG A 8 -14.91 22.67 10.44
N PRO A 9 -15.03 21.39 10.04
CA PRO A 9 -15.22 20.30 11.00
C PRO A 9 -14.10 20.26 12.04
N ARG A 10 -14.41 19.84 13.26
CA ARG A 10 -13.43 19.75 14.36
C ARG A 10 -12.69 18.42 14.33
N LEU A 11 -11.40 18.45 14.68
CA LEU A 11 -10.52 17.29 14.68
C LEU A 11 -9.69 17.26 15.97
N LEU A 12 -9.71 16.14 16.69
CA LEU A 12 -8.77 15.88 17.78
C LEU A 12 -7.53 15.17 17.21
N LEU A 13 -6.35 15.76 17.38
CA LEU A 13 -5.07 15.19 16.98
C LEU A 13 -4.26 14.78 18.21
N LEU A 14 -3.99 13.47 18.35
CA LEU A 14 -3.07 12.93 19.36
C LEU A 14 -1.67 12.76 18.77
N LEU A 15 -0.68 13.37 19.40
CA LEU A 15 0.74 13.19 19.11
C LEU A 15 1.35 12.19 20.11
N ALA A 16 1.91 11.10 19.64
CA ALA A 16 2.52 10.07 20.50
C ALA A 16 3.86 9.59 19.92
N ARG A 17 4.70 9.01 20.78
CA ARG A 17 5.90 8.28 20.34
C ARG A 17 5.54 6.83 20.04
N ALA A 18 6.19 6.23 19.04
CA ALA A 18 5.95 4.82 18.74
C ALA A 18 6.34 3.87 19.88
N GLY A 19 7.27 4.28 20.75
CA GLY A 19 7.66 3.52 21.94
C GLY A 19 6.84 3.82 23.20
N ASP A 20 5.83 4.69 23.11
CA ASP A 20 4.93 4.95 24.24
C ASP A 20 3.97 3.76 24.42
N VAL A 21 4.06 3.11 25.58
CA VAL A 21 3.26 1.93 25.95
C VAL A 21 1.81 2.27 26.28
N HIS A 22 1.54 3.50 26.73
CA HIS A 22 0.18 3.95 27.03
C HIS A 22 -0.58 4.33 25.75
N ALA A 23 0.14 4.72 24.70
CA ALA A 23 -0.46 5.28 23.48
C ALA A 23 -1.55 4.41 22.83
N PRO A 24 -1.44 3.07 22.70
CA PRO A 24 -2.53 2.26 22.12
C PRO A 24 -3.84 2.36 22.92
N ALA A 25 -3.78 2.31 24.25
CA ALA A 25 -4.95 2.40 25.13
C ALA A 25 -5.53 3.82 25.13
N VAL A 26 -4.66 4.83 25.27
CA VAL A 26 -5.05 6.25 25.29
C VAL A 26 -5.66 6.67 23.96
N ALA A 27 -5.06 6.28 22.85
CA ALA A 27 -5.58 6.61 21.53
C ALA A 27 -6.95 5.99 21.27
N ALA A 28 -7.19 4.74 21.70
CA ALA A 28 -8.50 4.09 21.57
C ALA A 28 -9.59 4.81 22.36
N ALA A 29 -9.31 5.16 23.63
CA ALA A 29 -10.22 5.91 24.48
C ALA A 29 -10.54 7.30 23.90
N LEU A 30 -9.52 8.06 23.49
CA LEU A 30 -9.70 9.39 22.91
C LEU A 30 -10.40 9.36 21.55
N ALA A 31 -10.17 8.33 20.73
CA ALA A 31 -10.88 8.15 19.48
C ALA A 31 -12.39 7.90 19.71
N CYS A 32 -12.73 7.10 20.71
CA CYS A 32 -14.12 6.86 21.10
C CYS A 32 -14.78 8.14 21.63
N ALA A 33 -14.10 8.89 22.51
CA ALA A 33 -14.57 10.17 23.02
C ALA A 33 -14.80 11.21 21.91
N ALA A 34 -13.86 11.33 20.97
CA ALA A 34 -13.99 12.23 19.82
C ALA A 34 -15.19 11.86 18.94
N GLU A 35 -15.42 10.56 18.69
CA GLU A 35 -16.59 10.08 17.96
C GLU A 35 -17.91 10.45 18.64
N GLN A 36 -18.00 10.28 19.97
CA GLN A 36 -19.19 10.63 20.74
C GLN A 36 -19.51 12.13 20.66
N ALA A 37 -18.47 12.98 20.62
CA ALA A 37 -18.61 14.41 20.43
C ALA A 37 -18.92 14.82 18.97
N GLY A 38 -18.88 13.88 18.02
CA GLY A 38 -19.04 14.17 16.59
C GLY A 38 -17.80 14.80 15.94
N TRP A 39 -16.62 14.66 16.55
CA TRP A 39 -15.34 15.13 16.02
C TRP A 39 -14.64 14.05 15.21
N GLY A 40 -13.77 14.46 14.29
CA GLY A 40 -12.77 13.56 13.74
C GLY A 40 -11.67 13.26 14.76
N PHE A 41 -10.96 12.15 14.57
CA PHE A 41 -9.81 11.78 15.38
C PHE A 41 -8.63 11.41 14.50
N GLU A 42 -7.44 11.90 14.86
CA GLU A 42 -6.19 11.54 14.24
C GLU A 42 -5.11 11.17 15.25
N LEU A 43 -4.21 10.30 14.80
CA LEU A 43 -3.07 9.84 15.59
C LEU A 43 -1.79 9.97 14.80
N TYR A 44 -0.84 10.73 15.34
CA TYR A 44 0.52 10.76 14.85
C TYR A 44 1.44 9.99 15.77
N ARG A 45 2.04 8.90 15.28
CA ARG A 45 3.09 8.15 16.00
C ARG A 45 4.47 8.47 15.43
N SER A 46 5.28 9.21 16.19
CA SER A 46 6.65 9.54 15.82
C SER A 46 7.55 8.30 15.93
N ALA A 47 8.27 8.00 14.84
CA ALA A 47 9.17 6.85 14.74
C ALA A 47 10.30 7.13 13.74
N LEU A 48 11.42 6.43 13.88
CA LEU A 48 12.45 6.42 12.84
C LEU A 48 11.89 5.77 11.57
N ARG A 49 12.07 6.43 10.42
CA ARG A 49 11.66 5.92 9.10
C ARG A 49 12.83 6.03 8.14
N ARG A 50 12.93 5.09 7.20
CA ARG A 50 13.99 5.08 6.17
C ARG A 50 13.46 5.18 4.74
N GLY A 51 12.15 5.27 4.52
CA GLY A 51 11.56 5.37 3.18
C GLY A 51 11.84 4.17 2.30
N ARG A 52 11.83 2.97 2.89
CA ARG A 52 12.24 1.73 2.20
C ARG A 52 11.05 0.87 1.88
N HIS A 53 11.12 0.24 0.70
CA HIS A 53 10.10 -0.69 0.28
C HIS A 53 10.17 -1.96 1.12
N PHE A 54 9.00 -2.45 1.55
CA PHE A 54 8.88 -3.76 2.17
C PHE A 54 8.10 -4.70 1.27
N GLY A 55 8.85 -5.59 0.62
CA GLY A 55 8.35 -6.59 -0.31
C GLY A 55 8.06 -7.95 0.32
N GLY A 56 7.72 -7.97 1.61
CA GLY A 56 7.47 -9.19 2.39
C GLY A 56 8.63 -9.64 3.28
N GLY A 57 8.41 -10.73 4.03
CA GLY A 57 9.31 -11.24 5.06
C GLY A 57 8.92 -10.83 6.48
N ASP A 58 9.86 -10.88 7.43
CA ASP A 58 9.64 -10.54 8.83
C ASP A 58 10.06 -9.08 9.14
N PRO A 59 9.13 -8.17 9.49
CA PRO A 59 9.48 -6.85 10.00
C PRO A 59 10.37 -6.85 11.24
N ASP A 60 10.27 -7.86 12.10
CA ASP A 60 11.08 -7.97 13.33
C ASP A 60 12.55 -8.32 13.02
N GLU A 61 12.81 -8.92 11.85
CA GLU A 61 14.15 -9.15 11.33
C GLU A 61 14.70 -7.92 10.56
N ALA A 62 13.86 -6.91 10.33
CA ALA A 62 14.24 -5.75 9.54
C ALA A 62 15.13 -4.79 10.35
N ALA A 63 16.01 -4.06 9.65
CA ALA A 63 16.86 -3.07 10.29
C ALA A 63 16.03 -1.90 10.89
N PRO A 64 16.48 -1.23 11.96
CA PRO A 64 15.76 -0.11 12.55
C PRO A 64 15.36 0.96 11.51
N GLY A 65 14.07 1.32 11.50
CA GLY A 65 13.46 2.24 10.53
C GLY A 65 12.96 1.57 9.25
N TRP A 66 13.00 0.24 9.17
CA TRP A 66 12.28 -0.59 8.21
C TRP A 66 11.15 -1.32 8.96
N PRO A 67 10.05 -1.69 8.29
CA PRO A 67 9.58 -1.22 6.99
C PRO A 67 8.71 0.04 7.12
N ALA A 68 9.19 1.16 6.60
CA ALA A 68 8.41 2.38 6.54
C ALA A 68 8.65 3.00 5.16
N GLY A 69 7.70 2.81 4.25
CA GLY A 69 7.73 3.36 2.89
C GLY A 69 7.77 4.90 2.86
N SER A 70 7.45 5.56 3.97
CA SER A 70 7.52 7.01 4.14
C SER A 70 8.96 7.54 4.36
N LEU A 71 9.26 8.76 3.88
CA LEU A 71 10.56 9.46 3.92
C LEU A 71 11.48 9.22 5.14
N VAL A 72 12.80 9.28 4.86
CA VAL A 72 13.90 9.28 5.84
C VAL A 72 13.77 10.43 6.87
N ALA A 73 13.35 11.61 6.40
CA ALA A 73 13.03 12.74 7.26
C ALA A 73 11.60 13.21 6.98
N GLY A 74 10.75 13.15 8.00
CA GLY A 74 9.51 13.90 8.06
C GLY A 74 8.36 13.48 7.15
N GLY A 75 8.46 12.55 6.21
CA GLY A 75 7.30 11.93 5.52
C GLY A 75 6.32 12.85 4.78
N LEU A 76 6.74 14.08 4.45
CA LEU A 76 5.84 15.20 4.12
C LEU A 76 4.77 15.47 5.20
N HIS A 77 5.01 15.04 6.44
CA HIS A 77 4.09 15.15 7.57
C HIS A 77 3.79 16.60 7.91
N VAL A 78 4.77 17.51 7.76
CA VAL A 78 4.59 18.95 8.01
C VAL A 78 3.62 19.53 6.98
N GLU A 79 3.83 19.24 5.70
CA GLU A 79 2.96 19.63 4.60
C GLU A 79 1.55 19.06 4.82
N ARG A 80 1.46 17.81 5.25
CA ARG A 80 0.21 17.11 5.55
C ARG A 80 -0.55 17.68 6.75
N VAL A 81 0.14 18.03 7.84
CA VAL A 81 -0.48 18.76 8.96
C VAL A 81 -1.06 20.09 8.49
N ARG A 82 -0.32 20.85 7.68
CA ARG A 82 -0.83 22.13 7.14
C ARG A 82 -2.06 21.91 6.26
N ARG A 83 -2.11 20.84 5.48
CA ARG A 83 -3.31 20.46 4.70
C ARG A 83 -4.49 20.09 5.61
N LEU A 84 -4.25 19.31 6.66
CA LEU A 84 -5.28 19.03 7.65
C LEU A 84 -5.80 20.32 8.28
N ALA A 85 -4.93 21.25 8.68
CA ALA A 85 -5.32 22.53 9.26
C ALA A 85 -6.15 23.36 8.25
N GLY A 86 -5.87 23.27 6.95
CA GLY A 86 -6.73 23.87 5.91
C GLY A 86 -8.14 23.27 5.85
N LYS A 87 -8.33 22.00 6.25
CA LYS A 87 -9.60 21.27 6.19
C LYS A 87 -10.37 21.25 7.52
N TYR A 88 -9.68 21.29 8.66
CA TYR A 88 -10.24 21.06 9.99
C TYR A 88 -9.86 22.18 10.96
N ALA A 89 -10.73 22.43 11.93
CA ALA A 89 -10.36 23.12 13.16
C ALA A 89 -9.71 22.09 14.10
N ILE A 90 -8.39 22.15 14.25
CA ILE A 90 -7.62 21.12 14.96
C ILE A 90 -7.47 21.51 16.44
N ALA A 91 -7.84 20.61 17.34
CA ALA A 91 -7.36 20.63 18.72
C ALA A 91 -6.31 19.53 18.90
N VAL A 92 -5.15 19.88 19.43
CA VAL A 92 -3.99 18.98 19.48
C VAL A 92 -3.43 18.81 20.88
N LEU A 93 -3.08 17.57 21.21
CA LEU A 93 -2.46 17.20 22.47
C LEU A 93 -1.44 16.08 22.29
N GLY A 94 -0.58 15.90 23.28
CA GLY A 94 0.31 14.74 23.38
C GLY A 94 1.78 15.09 23.54
N ASP A 95 2.65 14.17 23.11
CA ASP A 95 4.09 14.16 23.37
C ASP A 95 4.72 15.55 23.17
N PRO A 96 5.29 16.18 24.23
CA PRO A 96 5.96 17.47 24.14
C PRO A 96 7.11 17.48 23.13
N ALA A 97 7.73 16.32 22.87
CA ALA A 97 8.85 16.16 21.96
C ALA A 97 8.44 15.86 20.51
N SER A 98 7.14 15.91 20.19
CA SER A 98 6.67 15.64 18.83
C SER A 98 7.27 16.62 17.82
N PRO A 99 7.79 16.13 16.67
CA PRO A 99 8.35 16.99 15.63
C PRO A 99 7.31 17.82 14.90
N LEU A 100 6.01 17.62 15.15
CA LEU A 100 4.92 18.34 14.49
C LEU A 100 4.53 19.64 15.21
N TRP A 101 4.96 19.86 16.46
CA TRP A 101 4.62 21.08 17.20
C TRP A 101 4.94 22.37 16.44
N PRO A 102 6.14 22.56 15.87
CA PRO A 102 6.45 23.79 15.13
C PRO A 102 5.50 24.03 13.95
N ALA A 103 5.13 22.98 13.22
CA ALA A 103 4.20 23.10 12.09
C ALA A 103 2.78 23.42 12.53
N LEU A 104 2.34 22.92 13.69
CA LEU A 104 1.03 23.20 14.27
C LEU A 104 0.95 24.63 14.81
N GLU A 105 2.01 25.14 15.44
CA GLU A 105 2.10 26.52 15.94
C GLU A 105 2.01 27.58 14.84
N GLU A 106 2.38 27.23 13.60
CA GLU A 106 2.22 28.08 12.42
C GLU A 106 0.80 28.05 11.82
N THR A 107 -0.08 27.22 12.37
CA THR A 107 -1.49 27.10 11.96
C THR A 107 -2.41 27.66 13.04
N ASP A 108 -3.72 27.55 12.84
CA ASP A 108 -4.73 27.87 13.86
C ASP A 108 -5.15 26.65 14.71
N ALA A 109 -4.28 25.63 14.78
CA ALA A 109 -4.47 24.51 15.67
C ALA A 109 -4.40 24.96 17.15
N GLU A 110 -5.35 24.51 17.95
CA GLU A 110 -5.46 24.80 19.38
C GLU A 110 -4.64 23.78 20.19
N PRO A 111 -3.54 24.18 20.85
CA PRO A 111 -2.79 23.28 21.72
C PRO A 111 -3.52 23.11 23.05
N LEU A 112 -4.05 21.92 23.32
CA LEU A 112 -4.76 21.62 24.57
C LEU A 112 -3.78 21.30 25.71
N VAL A 113 -2.82 20.40 25.46
CA VAL A 113 -1.79 20.03 26.43
C VAL A 113 -0.57 19.40 25.75
N ARG A 114 0.62 19.70 26.26
CA ARG A 114 1.89 19.05 25.88
C ARG A 114 2.32 18.12 27.01
N SER A 115 1.92 16.85 26.93
CA SER A 115 2.21 15.85 27.95
C SER A 115 2.21 14.45 27.36
N SER A 116 2.85 13.50 28.05
CA SER A 116 2.68 12.07 27.78
C SER A 116 1.94 11.35 28.91
N GLU A 117 1.51 12.08 29.94
CA GLU A 117 0.83 11.52 31.10
C GLU A 117 -0.65 11.30 30.80
N PRO A 118 -1.17 10.06 30.87
CA PRO A 118 -2.55 9.76 30.49
C PRO A 118 -3.61 10.65 31.16
N ALA A 119 -3.47 10.94 32.46
CA ALA A 119 -4.43 11.76 33.19
C ALA A 119 -4.53 13.20 32.66
N GLU A 120 -3.39 13.84 32.36
CA GLU A 120 -3.37 15.18 31.78
C GLU A 120 -3.99 15.21 30.37
N LEU A 121 -3.72 14.18 29.57
CA LEU A 121 -4.30 14.03 28.23
C LEU A 121 -5.83 13.89 28.30
N TYR A 122 -6.35 13.04 29.19
CA TYR A 122 -7.79 12.88 29.37
C TYR A 122 -8.47 14.13 29.92
N ALA A 123 -7.89 14.78 30.93
CA ALA A 123 -8.44 15.99 31.51
C ALA A 123 -8.63 17.08 30.44
N ALA A 124 -7.60 17.31 29.62
CA ALA A 124 -7.63 18.31 28.55
C ALA A 124 -8.61 17.92 27.42
N ALA A 125 -8.57 16.66 26.97
CA ALA A 125 -9.41 16.19 25.88
C ALA A 125 -10.90 16.19 26.24
N LEU A 126 -11.27 15.59 27.37
CA LEU A 126 -12.66 15.38 27.75
C LEU A 126 -13.35 16.70 28.12
N ALA A 127 -12.63 17.64 28.73
CA ALA A 127 -13.13 18.99 28.94
C ALA A 127 -13.44 19.70 27.61
N THR A 128 -12.58 19.53 26.61
CA THR A 128 -12.73 20.15 25.29
C THR A 128 -13.83 19.51 24.44
N LEU A 129 -13.97 18.19 24.54
CA LEU A 129 -14.97 17.40 23.82
C LEU A 129 -16.37 17.49 24.45
N GLU A 130 -16.47 17.98 25.69
CA GLU A 130 -17.72 18.09 26.47
C GLU A 130 -18.44 16.75 26.63
N VAL A 131 -17.68 15.64 26.71
CA VAL A 131 -18.22 14.30 26.92
C VAL A 131 -18.12 13.89 28.40
N PRO A 132 -19.04 13.04 28.91
CA PRO A 132 -18.97 12.55 30.28
C PRO A 132 -17.68 11.77 30.55
N LEU A 133 -17.13 11.95 31.76
CA LEU A 133 -16.00 11.16 32.24
C LEU A 133 -16.42 9.69 32.45
N PRO A 134 -15.78 8.72 31.78
CA PRO A 134 -16.05 7.31 31.99
C PRO A 134 -15.64 6.87 33.41
N SER A 135 -16.49 6.07 34.06
CA SER A 135 -16.16 5.44 35.35
C SER A 135 -15.27 4.19 35.20
N GLN A 136 -15.24 3.60 34.00
CA GLN A 136 -14.48 2.40 33.70
C GLN A 136 -13.07 2.74 33.19
N LEU A 137 -12.08 1.98 33.68
CA LEU A 137 -10.70 2.00 33.24
C LEU A 137 -10.35 0.64 32.62
N LEU A 138 -10.12 0.62 31.31
CA LEU A 138 -9.56 -0.52 30.61
C LEU A 138 -8.04 -0.50 30.70
N VAL A 139 -7.48 -1.56 31.27
CA VAL A 139 -6.05 -1.77 31.37
C VAL A 139 -5.64 -2.75 30.28
N LEU A 140 -4.68 -2.33 29.45
CA LEU A 140 -4.11 -3.14 28.37
C LEU A 140 -2.64 -3.46 28.66
N ASP A 141 -2.03 -4.36 27.89
CA ASP A 141 -0.59 -4.61 27.97
C ASP A 141 0.04 -4.53 26.56
N ALA A 142 0.86 -3.49 26.38
CA ALA A 142 1.60 -3.22 25.15
C ALA A 142 2.94 -3.97 25.08
N SER A 143 3.25 -4.83 26.05
CA SER A 143 4.43 -5.70 26.05
C SER A 143 4.14 -7.08 25.46
N PRO A 144 5.19 -7.81 25.04
CA PRO A 144 5.06 -9.23 24.70
C PRO A 144 4.63 -10.09 25.89
N GLN A 145 3.62 -10.94 25.67
CA GLN A 145 3.01 -11.84 26.66
C GLN A 145 3.03 -13.30 26.20
N GLY A 146 2.98 -14.23 27.16
CA GLY A 146 3.00 -15.66 26.92
C GLY A 146 4.29 -16.20 26.25
N PRO A 147 4.37 -17.51 25.98
CA PRO A 147 5.55 -18.15 25.38
C PRO A 147 5.79 -17.74 23.92
N ARG A 148 4.79 -17.16 23.26
CA ARG A 148 4.83 -16.74 21.85
C ARG A 148 5.03 -15.23 21.67
N GLY A 149 5.21 -14.48 22.77
CA GLY A 149 5.52 -13.04 22.71
C GLY A 149 4.43 -12.19 22.06
N VAL A 150 3.16 -12.50 22.34
CA VAL A 150 2.02 -11.80 21.75
C VAL A 150 1.82 -10.45 22.43
N VAL A 151 1.79 -9.36 21.65
CA VAL A 151 1.45 -8.01 22.10
C VAL A 151 -0.03 -7.75 21.86
N THR A 152 -0.84 -7.60 22.91
CA THR A 152 -2.30 -7.59 22.78
C THR A 152 -2.91 -6.20 22.62
N ALA A 153 -2.33 -5.16 23.26
CA ALA A 153 -2.96 -3.85 23.34
C ALA A 153 -3.47 -3.28 21.99
N PRO A 154 -2.72 -3.35 20.87
CA PRO A 154 -3.19 -2.82 19.59
C PRO A 154 -4.44 -3.51 19.03
N TYR A 155 -4.76 -4.74 19.44
CA TYR A 155 -5.90 -5.50 18.91
C TYR A 155 -7.18 -5.33 19.74
N LEU A 156 -7.09 -4.66 20.89
CA LEU A 156 -8.16 -4.54 21.87
C LEU A 156 -8.98 -3.24 21.73
N PHE A 157 -8.62 -2.35 20.81
CA PHE A 157 -9.36 -1.11 20.61
C PHE A 157 -10.87 -1.29 20.36
N PRO A 158 -11.38 -2.36 19.69
CA PRO A 158 -12.84 -2.50 19.48
C PRO A 158 -13.65 -2.54 20.78
N ALA A 159 -13.05 -2.97 21.89
CA ALA A 159 -13.70 -2.99 23.21
C ALA A 159 -14.19 -1.59 23.64
N PHE A 160 -13.46 -0.53 23.28
CA PHE A 160 -13.83 0.85 23.62
C PHE A 160 -15.11 1.34 22.92
N TRP A 161 -15.55 0.67 21.84
CA TRP A 161 -16.81 0.99 21.16
C TRP A 161 -17.95 0.01 21.48
N THR A 162 -17.63 -1.20 21.90
CA THR A 162 -18.61 -2.30 22.05
C THR A 162 -18.99 -2.55 23.50
N ASP A 163 -18.04 -2.40 24.43
CA ASP A 163 -18.26 -2.68 25.85
C ASP A 163 -18.62 -1.41 26.65
N GLY A 164 -18.48 -0.23 26.02
CA GLY A 164 -18.88 1.07 26.56
C GLY A 164 -17.74 2.11 26.58
N PRO A 165 -18.04 3.38 26.88
CA PRO A 165 -17.01 4.41 27.05
C PRO A 165 -16.10 4.05 28.23
N ALA A 166 -14.78 4.12 28.03
CA ALA A 166 -13.80 3.84 29.07
C ALA A 166 -12.55 4.70 28.89
N LEU A 167 -11.83 4.95 30.00
CA LEU A 167 -10.45 5.40 29.95
C LEU A 167 -9.55 4.19 29.67
N GLY A 168 -8.40 4.43 29.04
CA GLY A 168 -7.41 3.40 28.72
C GLY A 168 -6.04 3.71 29.34
N ILE A 169 -5.38 2.69 29.89
CA ILE A 169 -3.98 2.77 30.33
C ILE A 169 -3.24 1.44 30.12
N ASP A 170 -1.90 1.46 30.18
CA ASP A 170 -1.08 0.24 30.16
C ASP A 170 -0.89 -0.33 31.57
N VAL A 171 -0.75 -1.65 31.66
CA VAL A 171 -0.55 -2.39 32.92
C VAL A 171 0.70 -1.96 33.69
N THR A 172 1.68 -1.37 33.02
CA THR A 172 2.90 -0.85 33.65
C THR A 172 2.72 0.48 34.37
N ALA A 173 1.50 1.05 34.39
CA ALA A 173 1.21 2.29 35.08
C ALA A 173 1.52 2.21 36.59
N GLY A 174 2.25 3.21 37.08
CA GLY A 174 2.58 3.33 38.50
C GLY A 174 1.39 3.79 39.36
N PRO A 175 1.50 3.68 40.71
CA PRO A 175 0.44 4.09 41.63
C PRO A 175 -0.02 5.54 41.47
N GLU A 176 0.89 6.45 41.13
CA GLU A 176 0.59 7.86 40.92
C GLU A 176 -0.33 8.09 39.70
N ALA A 177 0.00 7.49 38.56
CA ALA A 177 -0.82 7.59 37.35
C ALA A 177 -2.23 7.01 37.57
N VAL A 178 -2.33 5.88 38.28
CA VAL A 178 -3.63 5.27 38.62
C VAL A 178 -4.42 6.17 39.58
N ALA A 179 -3.77 6.77 40.58
CA ALA A 179 -4.43 7.69 41.51
C ALA A 179 -4.97 8.94 40.79
N GLN A 180 -4.19 9.52 39.87
CA GLN A 180 -4.63 10.67 39.07
C GLN A 180 -5.84 10.33 38.19
N LEU A 181 -5.89 9.14 37.58
CA LEU A 181 -7.07 8.70 36.83
C LEU A 181 -8.29 8.47 37.74
N ALA A 182 -8.08 7.99 38.97
CA ALA A 182 -9.14 7.84 39.96
C ALA A 182 -9.70 9.21 40.41
N GLU A 183 -8.84 10.22 40.55
CA GLU A 183 -9.24 11.61 40.83
C GLU A 183 -10.08 12.21 39.68
N LEU A 184 -9.80 11.83 38.43
CA LEU A 184 -10.63 12.18 37.27
C LEU A 184 -11.97 11.44 37.23
N GLY A 185 -12.15 10.39 38.02
CA GLY A 185 -13.44 9.68 38.14
C GLY A 185 -13.40 8.22 37.73
N ALA A 186 -12.25 7.64 37.38
CA ALA A 186 -12.13 6.20 37.20
C ALA A 186 -12.38 5.46 38.53
N ARG A 187 -13.28 4.47 38.51
CA ARG A 187 -13.70 3.70 39.69
C ARG A 187 -13.40 2.21 39.54
N GLU A 188 -13.59 1.67 38.33
CA GLU A 188 -13.56 0.23 38.07
C GLU A 188 -12.49 -0.09 37.04
N ALA A 189 -11.49 -0.90 37.42
CA ALA A 189 -10.39 -1.28 36.54
C ALA A 189 -10.58 -2.72 36.03
N LEU A 190 -10.58 -2.88 34.70
CA LEU A 190 -10.70 -4.17 34.01
C LEU A 190 -9.48 -4.39 33.11
N GLY A 191 -8.76 -5.48 33.33
CA GLY A 191 -7.62 -5.90 32.53
C GLY A 191 -8.05 -6.81 31.39
N LEU A 192 -7.73 -6.42 30.16
CA LEU A 192 -8.10 -7.19 28.97
C LEU A 192 -6.92 -8.03 28.48
N TYR A 193 -7.06 -9.36 28.56
CA TYR A 193 -6.05 -10.31 28.07
C TYR A 193 -4.63 -9.98 28.57
N ILE A 194 -4.49 -9.88 29.89
CA ILE A 194 -3.24 -9.60 30.60
C ILE A 194 -2.77 -10.86 31.34
N ASP A 195 -1.48 -11.18 31.23
CA ASP A 195 -0.84 -12.25 31.98
C ASP A 195 -0.93 -11.98 33.49
N ARG A 196 -1.34 -13.01 34.25
CA ARG A 196 -1.66 -12.88 35.68
C ARG A 196 -0.54 -12.24 36.50
N VAL A 197 0.71 -12.58 36.21
CA VAL A 197 1.90 -12.04 36.89
C VAL A 197 1.98 -10.52 36.78
N ARG A 198 1.61 -9.95 35.63
CA ARG A 198 1.60 -8.50 35.42
C ARG A 198 0.39 -7.86 36.06
N ALA A 199 -0.78 -8.49 35.95
CA ALA A 199 -2.01 -8.04 36.58
C ALA A 199 -1.90 -7.94 38.10
N ASP A 200 -1.24 -8.92 38.74
CA ASP A 200 -1.02 -8.93 40.20
C ASP A 200 -0.10 -7.78 40.66
N GLY A 201 0.69 -7.19 39.75
CA GLY A 201 1.53 -6.02 40.01
C GLY A 201 0.82 -4.68 39.84
N PHE A 202 -0.43 -4.67 39.36
CA PHE A 202 -1.18 -3.43 39.11
C PHE A 202 -1.65 -2.78 40.44
N PRO A 203 -1.46 -1.46 40.66
CA PRO A 203 -1.58 -0.82 41.98
C PRO A 203 -2.90 -1.02 42.76
N THR A 204 -4.02 -1.18 42.07
CA THR A 204 -5.35 -1.30 42.69
C THR A 204 -5.90 -2.73 42.67
N GLY A 205 -5.10 -3.69 42.20
CA GLY A 205 -5.61 -4.99 41.74
C GLY A 205 -6.41 -4.84 40.44
N LEU A 206 -6.58 -5.95 39.74
CA LEU A 206 -7.18 -5.96 38.40
C LEU A 206 -8.10 -7.18 38.23
N GLU A 207 -9.37 -6.94 37.92
CA GLU A 207 -10.24 -7.98 37.38
C GLU A 207 -9.80 -8.27 35.95
N LEU A 208 -9.81 -9.54 35.54
CA LEU A 208 -9.33 -9.95 34.21
C LEU A 208 -10.46 -10.46 33.33
N ASP A 209 -10.57 -9.90 32.13
CA ASP A 209 -11.36 -10.44 31.03
C ASP A 209 -10.42 -11.06 29.98
N GLY A 210 -10.37 -12.41 30.01
CA GLY A 210 -9.55 -13.20 29.12
C GLY A 210 -8.08 -13.33 29.55
N THR A 211 -7.37 -14.25 28.89
CA THR A 211 -5.94 -14.51 29.08
C THR A 211 -5.27 -14.78 27.74
N VAL A 212 -3.98 -14.46 27.63
CA VAL A 212 -3.18 -14.78 26.43
C VAL A 212 -2.82 -16.28 26.40
N GLY A 213 -2.30 -16.79 27.51
CA GLY A 213 -1.92 -18.20 27.63
C GLY A 213 -0.88 -18.61 26.58
N ALA A 214 -1.09 -19.75 25.92
CA ALA A 214 -0.23 -20.26 24.86
C ALA A 214 -0.67 -19.86 23.44
N ALA A 215 -1.64 -18.94 23.32
CA ALA A 215 -2.19 -18.54 22.02
C ALA A 215 -1.11 -17.89 21.14
N SER A 216 -1.16 -18.19 19.84
CA SER A 216 -0.48 -17.42 18.80
C SER A 216 -1.24 -16.12 18.50
N TYR A 217 -0.59 -15.20 17.77
CA TYR A 217 -1.27 -14.03 17.21
C TYR A 217 -2.52 -14.41 16.41
N GLY A 218 -2.44 -15.44 15.57
CA GLY A 218 -3.56 -15.89 14.73
C GLY A 218 -4.75 -16.30 15.59
N GLU A 219 -4.55 -17.22 16.52
CA GLU A 219 -5.62 -17.72 17.40
C GLU A 219 -6.24 -16.62 18.25
N LEU A 220 -5.42 -15.71 18.81
CA LEU A 220 -5.90 -14.63 19.65
C LEU A 220 -6.69 -13.59 18.85
N THR A 221 -6.12 -13.10 17.75
CA THR A 221 -6.76 -12.03 16.96
C THR A 221 -7.99 -12.52 16.23
N GLU A 222 -8.05 -13.79 15.80
CA GLU A 222 -9.27 -14.41 15.28
C GLU A 222 -10.38 -14.42 16.35
N LYS A 223 -10.07 -14.81 17.58
CA LYS A 223 -11.02 -14.78 18.71
C LYS A 223 -11.52 -13.36 18.99
N LEU A 224 -10.64 -12.37 18.98
CA LEU A 224 -11.00 -10.97 19.21
C LEU A 224 -11.86 -10.42 18.08
N ALA A 225 -11.50 -10.69 16.81
CA ALA A 225 -12.29 -10.28 15.67
C ALA A 225 -13.70 -10.91 15.71
N ALA A 226 -13.82 -12.18 16.09
CA ALA A 226 -15.10 -12.85 16.24
C ALA A 226 -15.95 -12.23 17.39
N ARG A 227 -15.33 -11.89 18.53
CA ARG A 227 -16.02 -11.21 19.65
C ARG A 227 -16.68 -9.90 19.21
N HIS A 228 -16.04 -9.14 18.32
CA HIS A 228 -16.50 -7.83 17.89
C HIS A 228 -17.07 -7.81 16.45
N ALA A 229 -17.47 -8.97 15.93
CA ALA A 229 -17.94 -9.12 14.56
C ALA A 229 -19.13 -8.23 14.20
N GLU A 230 -20.03 -7.96 15.16
CA GLU A 230 -21.21 -7.09 14.93
C GLU A 230 -20.85 -5.62 14.75
N TRP A 231 -19.74 -5.17 15.35
CA TRP A 231 -19.23 -3.80 15.19
C TRP A 231 -18.44 -3.65 13.89
N GLY A 232 -17.65 -4.67 13.56
CA GLY A 232 -16.75 -4.70 12.42
C GLY A 232 -17.48 -4.63 11.07
N ARG A 233 -16.95 -3.81 10.17
CA ARG A 233 -17.35 -3.78 8.76
C ARG A 233 -16.26 -4.27 7.83
N GLY A 234 -14.99 -4.11 8.20
CA GLY A 234 -13.86 -4.53 7.38
C GLY A 234 -12.77 -5.23 8.20
N VAL A 235 -11.63 -5.49 7.56
CA VAL A 235 -10.48 -6.13 8.21
C VAL A 235 -9.22 -5.30 8.01
N LEU A 236 -8.43 -5.19 9.08
CA LEU A 236 -7.08 -4.63 9.09
C LEU A 236 -6.07 -5.75 9.38
N LEU A 237 -5.36 -6.22 8.35
CA LEU A 237 -4.31 -7.23 8.44
C LEU A 237 -2.97 -6.59 8.83
N GLY A 238 -2.50 -6.78 10.06
CA GLY A 238 -1.22 -6.16 10.43
C GLY A 238 -0.67 -6.52 11.78
N ASP A 239 0.66 -6.47 11.87
CA ASP A 239 1.38 -6.59 13.14
C ASP A 239 1.04 -5.45 14.13
N PRO A 240 1.44 -5.57 15.40
CA PRO A 240 1.10 -4.61 16.45
C PRO A 240 1.47 -3.16 16.10
N SER A 241 2.58 -2.94 15.39
CA SER A 241 3.03 -1.61 15.01
C SER A 241 2.10 -0.95 13.99
N LEU A 242 1.64 -1.73 12.99
CA LEU A 242 0.73 -1.25 11.97
C LEU A 242 -0.63 -0.93 12.57
N VAL A 243 -1.20 -1.86 13.35
CA VAL A 243 -2.55 -1.72 13.92
C VAL A 243 -2.61 -0.49 14.83
N ALA A 244 -1.62 -0.32 15.71
CA ALA A 244 -1.57 0.84 16.60
C ALA A 244 -1.40 2.17 15.83
N ALA A 245 -0.69 2.18 14.71
CA ALA A 245 -0.52 3.39 13.89
C ALA A 245 -1.75 3.71 13.02
N GLN A 246 -2.49 2.69 12.60
CA GLN A 246 -3.66 2.80 11.71
C GLN A 246 -4.99 2.84 12.47
N LEU A 247 -4.98 3.08 13.78
CA LEU A 247 -6.19 3.21 14.60
C LEU A 247 -7.21 4.24 14.05
N PRO A 248 -6.82 5.45 13.59
CA PRO A 248 -7.79 6.40 13.01
C PRO A 248 -8.58 5.78 11.84
N LYS A 249 -7.87 5.11 10.93
CA LYS A 249 -8.47 4.36 9.82
C LYS A 249 -9.34 3.21 10.31
N ALA A 250 -8.82 2.40 11.24
CA ALA A 250 -9.53 1.25 11.77
C ALA A 250 -10.85 1.66 12.43
N ARG A 251 -10.86 2.79 13.13
CA ARG A 251 -12.07 3.40 13.68
C ARG A 251 -13.03 3.84 12.58
N ARG A 252 -12.55 4.63 11.61
CA ARG A 252 -13.42 5.24 10.58
C ARG A 252 -14.11 4.19 9.71
N GLU A 253 -13.34 3.18 9.29
CA GLU A 253 -13.82 2.11 8.42
C GLU A 253 -14.35 0.90 9.21
N ARG A 254 -14.33 0.96 10.55
CA ARG A 254 -14.68 -0.14 11.48
C ARG A 254 -13.97 -1.45 11.13
N LEU A 255 -12.64 -1.39 11.03
CA LEU A 255 -11.82 -2.53 10.68
C LEU A 255 -11.50 -3.38 11.92
N LEU A 256 -11.78 -4.67 11.84
CA LEU A 256 -11.34 -5.63 12.85
C LEU A 256 -9.87 -5.98 12.62
N PRO A 257 -9.00 -5.83 13.64
CA PRO A 257 -7.59 -6.10 13.48
C PRO A 257 -7.35 -7.61 13.54
N LEU A 258 -6.57 -8.12 12.58
CA LEU A 258 -6.28 -9.54 12.45
C LEU A 258 -4.81 -9.74 12.10
N TYR A 259 -4.14 -10.69 12.76
CA TYR A 259 -2.73 -10.94 12.53
C TYR A 259 -2.32 -12.35 12.86
N GLY A 260 -1.46 -12.91 12.01
CA GLY A 260 -0.73 -14.13 12.32
C GLY A 260 0.17 -14.50 11.16
N ARG A 261 1.03 -15.49 11.40
CA ARG A 261 1.99 -15.95 10.39
C ARG A 261 1.94 -17.47 10.30
N PRO A 262 1.84 -18.04 9.09
CA PRO A 262 1.65 -17.36 7.80
C PRO A 262 0.32 -16.60 7.70
N GLN A 263 0.33 -15.37 7.17
CA GLN A 263 -0.88 -14.54 7.06
C GLN A 263 -1.95 -15.19 6.18
N ALA A 264 -1.53 -15.87 5.11
CA ALA A 264 -2.43 -16.61 4.23
C ALA A 264 -3.29 -17.66 4.98
N GLU A 265 -2.74 -18.35 5.98
CA GLU A 265 -3.49 -19.35 6.76
C GLU A 265 -4.56 -18.69 7.64
N VAL A 266 -4.26 -17.53 8.22
CA VAL A 266 -5.22 -16.74 9.02
C VAL A 266 -6.38 -16.26 8.14
N ILE A 267 -6.07 -15.83 6.91
CA ILE A 267 -7.08 -15.42 5.92
C ILE A 267 -8.00 -16.59 5.56
N GLU A 268 -7.43 -17.77 5.30
CA GLU A 268 -8.19 -18.97 4.96
C GLU A 268 -9.05 -19.48 6.12
N ARG A 269 -8.52 -19.50 7.35
CA ARG A 269 -9.31 -19.88 8.54
C ARG A 269 -10.44 -18.90 8.85
N SER A 270 -10.25 -17.63 8.52
CA SER A 270 -11.22 -16.56 8.76
C SER A 270 -12.06 -16.21 7.52
N ALA A 271 -12.23 -17.14 6.58
CA ALA A 271 -12.87 -16.88 5.28
C ALA A 271 -14.28 -16.26 5.38
N GLU A 272 -15.06 -16.58 6.40
CA GLU A 272 -16.40 -15.98 6.62
C GLU A 272 -16.30 -14.48 6.94
N LEU A 273 -15.35 -14.09 7.81
CA LEU A 273 -15.08 -12.69 8.13
C LEU A 273 -14.71 -11.90 6.86
N PHE A 274 -13.80 -12.45 6.05
CA PHE A 274 -13.38 -11.80 4.80
C PHE A 274 -14.50 -11.72 3.76
N ARG A 275 -15.33 -12.76 3.63
CA ARG A 275 -16.48 -12.72 2.71
C ARG A 275 -17.55 -11.73 3.15
N ALA A 276 -17.70 -11.46 4.44
CA ALA A 276 -18.63 -10.45 4.96
C ALA A 276 -18.06 -9.02 4.96
N ALA A 277 -16.72 -8.87 4.97
CA ALA A 277 -16.04 -7.58 5.09
C ALA A 277 -16.36 -6.58 3.95
N SER A 278 -16.16 -5.29 4.19
CA SER A 278 -16.11 -4.27 3.16
C SER A 278 -14.84 -4.42 2.32
N GLU A 279 -14.88 -3.91 1.09
CA GLU A 279 -13.71 -3.83 0.22
C GLU A 279 -13.12 -2.42 0.26
N PRO A 280 -11.77 -2.26 0.24
CA PRO A 280 -10.75 -3.30 0.26
C PRO A 280 -10.43 -3.82 1.67
N VAL A 281 -9.70 -4.94 1.75
CA VAL A 281 -8.98 -5.30 2.97
C VAL A 281 -7.77 -4.40 3.08
N TYR A 282 -7.51 -3.85 4.27
CA TYR A 282 -6.35 -3.00 4.51
C TYR A 282 -5.28 -3.75 5.28
N GLY A 283 -4.00 -3.43 5.09
CA GLY A 283 -2.96 -4.05 5.91
C GLY A 283 -1.57 -4.07 5.33
N ARG A 284 -0.67 -4.81 5.97
CA ARG A 284 0.70 -5.03 5.48
C ARG A 284 0.81 -6.39 4.81
N GLN A 285 1.54 -6.41 3.70
CA GLN A 285 1.88 -7.64 3.00
C GLN A 285 3.10 -8.30 3.63
N TYR A 286 3.00 -9.61 3.90
CA TYR A 286 4.15 -10.43 4.31
C TYR A 286 4.56 -11.40 3.21
N ASP A 287 3.62 -11.80 2.34
CA ASP A 287 3.83 -12.70 1.22
C ASP A 287 2.88 -12.36 0.05
N ASP A 288 3.32 -12.52 -1.19
CA ASP A 288 2.48 -12.34 -2.39
C ASP A 288 1.33 -13.36 -2.47
N ARG A 289 1.41 -14.49 -1.75
CA ARG A 289 0.29 -15.44 -1.59
C ARG A 289 -0.94 -14.79 -0.96
N ASP A 290 -0.77 -13.72 -0.18
CA ASP A 290 -1.87 -12.97 0.43
C ASP A 290 -2.86 -12.44 -0.63
N PHE A 291 -2.35 -11.99 -1.79
CA PHE A 291 -3.20 -11.52 -2.90
C PHE A 291 -4.07 -12.64 -3.51
N PHE A 292 -3.58 -13.89 -3.51
CA PHE A 292 -4.32 -15.03 -4.06
C PHE A 292 -5.42 -15.49 -3.10
N VAL A 293 -5.10 -15.64 -1.81
CA VAL A 293 -6.09 -16.10 -0.84
C VAL A 293 -7.19 -15.07 -0.62
N LEU A 294 -6.88 -13.77 -0.62
CA LEU A 294 -7.88 -12.70 -0.57
C LEU A 294 -8.73 -12.66 -1.84
N ALA A 295 -8.12 -12.79 -3.02
CA ALA A 295 -8.85 -12.82 -4.28
C ALA A 295 -9.89 -13.94 -4.31
N ARG A 296 -9.56 -15.14 -3.82
CA ARG A 296 -10.52 -16.26 -3.70
C ARG A 296 -11.70 -15.97 -2.78
N GLN A 297 -11.53 -15.07 -1.80
CA GLN A 297 -12.63 -14.57 -0.95
C GLN A 297 -13.39 -13.38 -1.57
N GLY A 298 -13.06 -13.00 -2.81
CA GLY A 298 -13.63 -11.83 -3.50
C GLY A 298 -13.11 -10.50 -2.98
N ARG A 299 -11.91 -10.48 -2.38
CA ARG A 299 -11.33 -9.28 -1.76
C ARG A 299 -10.02 -8.86 -2.42
N SER A 300 -9.84 -7.55 -2.50
CA SER A 300 -8.59 -6.90 -2.88
C SER A 300 -7.85 -6.41 -1.64
N PHE A 301 -6.53 -6.25 -1.75
CA PHE A 301 -5.66 -5.87 -0.66
C PHE A 301 -5.05 -4.49 -0.90
N GLN A 302 -5.35 -3.55 -0.01
CA GLN A 302 -4.78 -2.21 -0.02
C GLN A 302 -3.66 -2.09 1.00
N LEU A 303 -2.42 -2.02 0.49
CA LEU A 303 -1.25 -2.06 1.37
C LEU A 303 -1.00 -0.74 2.08
N LEU A 304 -0.74 -0.88 3.39
CA LEU A 304 -0.44 0.16 4.34
C LEU A 304 0.90 -0.12 5.02
N ASP A 305 1.58 0.94 5.38
CA ASP A 305 2.68 0.95 6.33
C ASP A 305 2.25 1.74 7.59
N PRO A 306 3.00 1.67 8.71
CA PRO A 306 2.74 2.53 9.87
C PRO A 306 2.87 4.03 9.54
N GLY A 307 3.44 4.34 8.37
CA GLY A 307 3.34 5.63 7.70
C GLY A 307 2.83 5.44 6.28
N PRO A 308 1.63 5.93 5.97
CA PRO A 308 1.47 7.32 5.54
C PRO A 308 0.37 8.05 6.33
N PRO A 309 0.28 9.38 6.21
CA PRO A 309 -0.26 10.18 7.30
C PRO A 309 -1.77 10.29 7.26
N PHE A 310 -2.27 10.73 8.40
CA PHE A 310 -3.62 11.16 8.73
C PHE A 310 -4.72 10.66 7.82
N ASP A 311 -5.51 9.75 8.38
CA ASP A 311 -6.62 9.13 7.69
C ASP A 311 -7.61 10.16 7.13
N ALA A 312 -7.85 11.24 7.87
CA ALA A 312 -8.72 12.38 7.60
C ALA A 312 -8.31 13.21 6.38
N GLU A 313 -7.10 13.03 5.82
CA GLU A 313 -6.71 13.70 4.57
C GLU A 313 -7.52 13.19 3.37
N ALA A 314 -7.88 11.91 3.36
CA ALA A 314 -8.71 11.33 2.29
C ALA A 314 -10.17 11.79 2.36
N ALA A 315 -10.58 12.42 3.46
CA ALA A 315 -11.91 12.99 3.56
C ALA A 315 -12.01 14.27 2.70
N GLY A 316 -12.98 14.26 1.79
CA GLY A 316 -13.37 15.40 0.97
C GLY A 316 -13.06 15.24 -0.50
N GLU A 317 -14.07 15.50 -1.33
CA GLU A 317 -13.88 15.68 -2.77
C GLU A 317 -13.11 17.00 -2.99
N SER A 318 -12.04 16.94 -3.75
CA SER A 318 -11.25 18.13 -4.09
C SER A 318 -10.74 17.96 -5.51
N ALA A 319 -11.66 18.05 -6.46
CA ALA A 319 -11.27 18.15 -7.86
C ALA A 319 -10.40 19.41 -7.99
N PRO A 320 -9.15 19.30 -8.46
CA PRO A 320 -8.28 20.45 -8.56
C PRO A 320 -8.85 21.47 -9.55
N SER A 321 -8.72 22.75 -9.23
CA SER A 321 -9.14 23.85 -10.10
C SER A 321 -8.41 23.77 -11.44
N ARG A 322 -9.15 23.91 -12.54
CA ARG A 322 -8.59 23.91 -13.89
C ARG A 322 -7.61 25.05 -14.06
N VAL A 323 -6.41 24.75 -14.54
CA VAL A 323 -5.45 25.75 -15.01
C VAL A 323 -5.60 25.92 -16.53
N PRO A 324 -5.86 27.14 -17.04
CA PRO A 324 -5.98 27.36 -18.47
C PRO A 324 -4.71 27.01 -19.24
N GLY A 325 -4.86 26.35 -20.38
CA GLY A 325 -3.79 26.08 -21.34
C GLY A 325 -4.08 24.86 -22.20
N GLU A 326 -3.26 24.66 -23.24
CA GLU A 326 -3.39 23.56 -24.19
C GLU A 326 -2.35 22.47 -23.87
N THR A 327 -2.81 21.24 -23.70
CA THR A 327 -1.92 20.08 -23.65
C THR A 327 -1.52 19.68 -25.07
N PRO A 328 -0.30 19.14 -25.30
CA PRO A 328 0.10 18.67 -26.61
C PRO A 328 -0.90 17.68 -27.20
N ALA A 329 -1.29 17.87 -28.46
CA ALA A 329 -2.22 16.97 -29.13
C ALA A 329 -1.64 15.55 -29.21
N GLU A 330 -2.47 14.54 -28.91
CA GLU A 330 -2.16 13.16 -29.25
C GLU A 330 -2.12 12.99 -30.78
N PRO A 331 -1.30 12.06 -31.31
CA PRO A 331 -1.34 11.73 -32.73
C PRO A 331 -2.73 11.31 -33.18
N SER A 332 -3.14 11.74 -34.37
CA SER A 332 -4.40 11.32 -35.00
C SER A 332 -4.35 9.86 -35.49
N ASP A 333 -5.50 9.23 -35.68
CA ASP A 333 -5.54 7.85 -36.21
C ASP A 333 -4.94 7.76 -37.63
N ARG A 334 -4.98 8.85 -38.41
CA ARG A 334 -4.31 8.93 -39.71
C ARG A 334 -2.79 8.88 -39.57
N GLU A 335 -2.22 9.62 -38.61
CA GLU A 335 -0.79 9.57 -38.33
C GLU A 335 -0.37 8.18 -37.82
N LEU A 336 -1.16 7.59 -36.91
CA LEU A 336 -0.92 6.23 -36.42
C LEU A 336 -0.97 5.19 -37.55
N ALA A 337 -1.89 5.34 -38.51
CA ALA A 337 -1.96 4.48 -39.68
C ALA A 337 -0.73 4.64 -40.60
N ALA A 338 -0.21 5.86 -40.75
CA ALA A 338 1.04 6.11 -41.50
C ALA A 338 2.23 5.44 -40.81
N TRP A 339 2.39 5.64 -39.50
CA TRP A 339 3.42 5.00 -38.68
C TRP A 339 3.38 3.47 -38.75
N ALA A 340 2.19 2.89 -38.80
CA ALA A 340 2.01 1.45 -38.98
C ALA A 340 2.55 0.98 -40.34
N GLY A 341 2.37 1.77 -41.41
CA GLY A 341 2.94 1.47 -42.73
C GLY A 341 4.45 1.61 -42.78
N GLU A 342 5.02 2.52 -41.98
CA GLU A 342 6.46 2.76 -41.87
C GLU A 342 7.17 1.76 -40.94
N GLY A 343 6.44 0.86 -40.27
CA GLY A 343 7.01 -0.11 -39.36
C GLY A 343 7.46 0.48 -38.01
N VAL A 344 6.85 1.58 -37.58
CA VAL A 344 7.20 2.27 -36.33
C VAL A 344 6.90 1.39 -35.12
N VAL A 345 7.80 1.44 -34.14
CA VAL A 345 7.60 0.80 -32.83
C VAL A 345 7.34 1.87 -31.78
N LEU A 346 6.14 1.85 -31.21
CA LEU A 346 5.76 2.75 -30.12
C LEU A 346 6.41 2.32 -28.80
N SER A 347 6.58 3.22 -27.85
CA SER A 347 7.11 2.87 -26.53
C SER A 347 6.41 3.61 -25.39
N THR A 348 6.21 2.91 -24.27
CA THR A 348 5.64 3.48 -23.06
C THR A 348 6.08 2.70 -21.81
N LEU A 349 6.13 3.37 -20.66
CA LEU A 349 6.31 2.74 -19.34
C LEU A 349 4.99 2.78 -18.58
N LEU A 350 4.74 1.75 -17.78
CA LEU A 350 3.63 1.70 -16.83
C LEU A 350 4.23 1.83 -15.43
N LEU A 351 4.13 3.00 -14.84
CA LEU A 351 4.72 3.36 -13.55
C LEU A 351 3.76 2.92 -12.43
N TRP A 352 4.05 1.78 -11.80
CA TRP A 352 3.28 1.27 -10.66
C TRP A 352 3.63 2.05 -9.40
N ALA A 353 2.66 2.74 -8.80
CA ALA A 353 2.79 3.45 -7.53
C ALA A 353 1.45 3.53 -6.80
N GLY A 354 0.66 2.46 -6.90
CA GLY A 354 -0.78 2.56 -6.75
C GLY A 354 -1.33 2.48 -5.34
N MET A 355 -0.58 1.97 -4.36
CA MET A 355 -1.11 1.74 -3.01
C MET A 355 -0.83 2.92 -2.07
N ILE A 356 -1.59 3.02 -0.98
CA ILE A 356 -1.45 4.10 0.01
C ILE A 356 -0.02 4.20 0.55
N ARG A 357 0.66 3.07 0.80
CA ARG A 357 2.08 3.08 1.24
C ARG A 357 3.06 3.69 0.20
N GLU A 358 2.62 3.88 -1.04
CA GLU A 358 3.46 4.23 -2.20
C GLU A 358 3.26 5.69 -2.64
N LEU A 359 2.42 6.45 -1.94
CA LEU A 359 2.09 7.84 -2.28
C LEU A 359 3.30 8.76 -2.39
N ASP A 360 4.36 8.45 -1.65
CA ASP A 360 5.63 9.19 -1.73
C ASP A 360 6.29 9.05 -3.10
N CYS A 361 5.99 8.03 -3.90
CA CYS A 361 6.50 7.94 -5.27
C CYS A 361 5.95 9.06 -6.17
N LEU A 362 4.70 9.48 -5.98
CA LEU A 362 3.97 10.34 -6.90
C LEU A 362 4.70 11.65 -7.28
N PRO A 363 5.12 12.53 -6.36
CA PRO A 363 5.82 13.77 -6.73
C PRO A 363 7.08 13.51 -7.56
N ARG A 364 7.82 12.44 -7.24
CA ARG A 364 9.06 12.09 -7.96
C ARG A 364 8.79 11.56 -9.36
N LEU A 365 7.67 10.88 -9.57
CA LEU A 365 7.24 10.42 -10.90
C LEU A 365 6.76 11.58 -11.77
N LEU A 366 6.11 12.59 -11.18
CA LEU A 366 5.76 13.83 -11.87
C LEU A 366 7.02 14.57 -12.33
N ASP A 367 7.98 14.78 -11.42
CA ASP A 367 9.28 15.41 -11.75
C ASP A 367 10.04 14.61 -12.83
N LEU A 368 10.05 13.28 -12.73
CA LEU A 368 10.67 12.41 -13.72
C LEU A 368 10.07 12.62 -15.12
N ALA A 369 8.75 12.67 -15.22
CA ALA A 369 8.06 12.89 -16.49
C ALA A 369 8.36 14.29 -17.04
N ALA A 370 8.20 15.33 -16.22
CA ALA A 370 8.43 16.71 -16.61
C ALA A 370 9.87 16.96 -17.09
N THR A 371 10.87 16.40 -16.40
CA THR A 371 12.28 16.61 -16.72
C THR A 371 12.77 15.82 -17.92
N THR A 372 12.20 14.64 -18.19
CA THR A 372 12.63 13.77 -19.29
C THR A 372 11.77 13.89 -20.54
N GLY A 373 10.57 14.45 -20.43
CA GLY A 373 9.55 14.42 -21.49
C GLY A 373 8.94 13.02 -21.70
N LEU A 374 9.11 12.11 -20.73
CA LEU A 374 8.58 10.75 -20.82
C LEU A 374 7.05 10.77 -20.86
N LYS A 375 6.50 10.17 -21.91
CA LYS A 375 5.10 9.77 -22.00
C LYS A 375 4.91 8.36 -21.43
N ALA A 376 4.06 8.23 -20.41
CA ALA A 376 3.90 6.99 -19.65
C ALA A 376 2.50 6.85 -19.04
N GLY A 377 2.18 5.64 -18.59
CA GLY A 377 1.03 5.37 -17.73
C GLY A 377 1.41 5.52 -16.26
N LEU A 378 0.57 6.19 -15.48
CA LEU A 378 0.66 6.28 -14.02
C LEU A 378 -0.40 5.36 -13.41
N VAL A 379 0.01 4.25 -12.82
CA VAL A 379 -0.90 3.20 -12.36
C VAL A 379 -1.22 3.38 -10.88
N LEU A 380 -2.49 3.64 -10.56
CA LEU A 380 -2.97 3.98 -9.22
C LEU A 380 -4.23 3.21 -8.81
N THR A 381 -4.41 2.96 -7.51
CA THR A 381 -5.69 2.48 -6.94
C THR A 381 -6.60 3.67 -6.61
N SER A 382 -7.91 3.46 -6.46
CA SER A 382 -8.83 4.53 -6.04
C SER A 382 -8.47 5.11 -4.66
N PRO A 383 -8.08 4.32 -3.63
CA PRO A 383 -7.60 4.91 -2.39
C PRO A 383 -6.24 5.58 -2.57
N GLY A 384 -5.38 5.11 -3.48
CA GLY A 384 -4.14 5.81 -3.83
C GLY A 384 -4.43 7.25 -4.34
N LEU A 385 -5.47 7.43 -5.15
CA LEU A 385 -5.90 8.75 -5.60
C LEU A 385 -6.53 9.58 -4.47
N ALA A 386 -7.37 8.97 -3.63
CA ALA A 386 -8.02 9.67 -2.53
C ALA A 386 -7.03 10.23 -1.48
N TYR A 387 -5.91 9.52 -1.23
CA TYR A 387 -4.87 9.95 -0.29
C TYR A 387 -3.73 10.76 -0.93
N ALA A 388 -3.69 10.85 -2.26
CA ALA A 388 -2.70 11.67 -2.95
C ALA A 388 -2.94 13.17 -2.66
N ASP A 389 -1.87 13.96 -2.76
CA ASP A 389 -2.03 15.41 -2.70
C ASP A 389 -2.85 15.89 -3.91
N PRO A 390 -4.00 16.57 -3.72
CA PRO A 390 -4.74 17.15 -4.82
C PRO A 390 -3.89 18.11 -5.67
N ALA A 391 -2.92 18.79 -5.08
CA ALA A 391 -1.98 19.65 -5.81
C ALA A 391 -1.05 18.85 -6.74
N HIS A 392 -0.63 17.64 -6.35
CA HIS A 392 0.12 16.76 -7.24
C HIS A 392 -0.76 16.22 -8.37
N LEU A 393 -2.01 15.83 -8.06
CA LEU A 393 -2.95 15.36 -9.10
C LEU A 393 -3.33 16.47 -10.08
N ALA A 394 -3.41 17.73 -9.63
CA ALA A 394 -3.65 18.88 -10.49
C ALA A 394 -2.63 18.98 -11.63
N LEU A 395 -1.35 18.65 -11.36
CA LEU A 395 -0.28 18.72 -12.35
C LEU A 395 -0.48 17.79 -13.55
N LEU A 396 -1.36 16.79 -13.44
CA LEU A 396 -1.74 15.94 -14.57
C LEU A 396 -2.55 16.69 -15.63
N GLY A 397 -3.26 17.75 -15.26
CA GLY A 397 -4.02 18.63 -16.17
C GLY A 397 -3.26 19.87 -16.62
N VAL A 398 -2.18 20.23 -15.93
CA VAL A 398 -1.40 21.46 -16.21
C VAL A 398 -0.44 21.23 -17.40
N PRO A 399 -0.38 22.13 -18.40
CA PRO A 399 0.59 22.04 -19.50
C PRO A 399 2.05 22.05 -19.07
N VAL A 400 2.92 21.41 -19.85
CA VAL A 400 4.36 21.25 -19.55
C VAL A 400 5.09 22.60 -19.52
N ASP A 401 4.76 23.53 -20.42
CA ASP A 401 5.33 24.88 -20.46
C ASP A 401 4.94 25.75 -19.24
N ARG A 402 3.98 25.27 -18.44
CA ARG A 402 3.55 25.87 -17.16
C ARG A 402 4.02 25.07 -15.94
N GLY A 403 4.91 24.09 -16.13
CA GLY A 403 5.46 23.27 -15.05
C GLY A 403 4.61 22.06 -14.66
N GLY A 404 3.61 21.70 -15.47
CA GLY A 404 2.81 20.50 -15.28
C GLY A 404 3.29 19.28 -16.08
N THR A 405 2.43 18.27 -16.14
CA THR A 405 2.67 16.98 -16.82
C THR A 405 1.55 16.60 -17.80
N GLY A 406 0.68 17.57 -18.16
CA GLY A 406 -0.42 17.39 -19.09
C GLY A 406 0.04 16.82 -20.43
N GLY A 407 -0.55 15.68 -20.81
CA GLY A 407 -0.19 14.93 -22.02
C GLY A 407 1.07 14.06 -21.91
N LEU A 408 1.77 14.07 -20.77
CA LEU A 408 2.90 13.16 -20.48
C LEU A 408 2.43 11.92 -19.72
N LEU A 409 1.61 12.09 -18.68
CA LEU A 409 1.17 10.99 -17.83
C LEU A 409 -0.32 10.71 -18.02
N GLU A 410 -0.65 9.47 -18.38
CA GLU A 410 -2.02 8.97 -18.42
C GLU A 410 -2.30 8.15 -17.15
N PRO A 411 -3.29 8.51 -16.32
CA PRO A 411 -3.70 7.66 -15.21
C PRO A 411 -4.33 6.36 -15.69
N LEU A 412 -3.95 5.25 -15.07
CA LEU A 412 -4.57 3.94 -15.24
C LEU A 412 -5.06 3.43 -13.90
N LEU A 413 -6.23 2.77 -13.88
CA LEU A 413 -6.70 2.12 -12.68
C LEU A 413 -5.99 0.77 -12.50
N ALA A 414 -5.52 0.53 -11.29
CA ALA A 414 -4.79 -0.64 -10.87
C ALA A 414 -5.70 -1.79 -10.44
N SER A 415 -5.41 -2.99 -10.93
CA SER A 415 -5.86 -4.28 -10.37
C SER A 415 -7.37 -4.31 -10.07
N ALA A 416 -7.81 -4.73 -8.89
CA ALA A 416 -9.24 -4.70 -8.55
C ALA A 416 -9.82 -3.28 -8.40
N GLY A 417 -9.00 -2.23 -8.54
CA GLY A 417 -9.40 -0.82 -8.46
C GLY A 417 -9.19 -0.26 -7.05
N ALA A 418 -9.85 -0.85 -6.06
CA ALA A 418 -9.73 -0.44 -4.65
C ALA A 418 -8.45 -0.95 -3.96
N GLY A 419 -7.81 -1.97 -4.55
CA GLY A 419 -6.61 -2.61 -4.03
C GLY A 419 -6.06 -3.62 -5.04
N VAL A 420 -5.07 -4.38 -4.62
CA VAL A 420 -4.40 -5.39 -5.46
C VAL A 420 -4.99 -6.78 -5.20
N ALA A 421 -5.28 -7.52 -6.27
CA ALA A 421 -5.78 -8.89 -6.22
C ALA A 421 -5.15 -9.74 -7.34
N ALA A 422 -5.07 -11.05 -7.17
CA ALA A 422 -4.87 -11.96 -8.29
C ALA A 422 -6.19 -12.07 -9.08
N GLU A 423 -6.35 -11.27 -10.13
CA GLU A 423 -7.67 -11.04 -10.74
C GLU A 423 -8.27 -12.30 -11.36
N ALA A 424 -7.44 -13.21 -11.88
CA ALA A 424 -7.88 -14.51 -12.38
C ALA A 424 -8.45 -15.45 -11.31
N GLU A 425 -8.23 -15.16 -10.02
CA GLU A 425 -8.74 -15.95 -8.89
C GLU A 425 -9.99 -15.33 -8.24
N LEU A 426 -10.41 -14.14 -8.69
CA LEU A 426 -11.61 -13.49 -8.18
C LEU A 426 -12.88 -14.27 -8.59
N PRO A 427 -13.88 -14.37 -7.70
CA PRO A 427 -15.20 -14.89 -8.06
C PRO A 427 -15.80 -14.13 -9.25
N ALA A 428 -16.60 -14.84 -10.05
CA ALA A 428 -17.27 -14.26 -11.20
C ALA A 428 -18.07 -13.00 -10.82
N GLY A 429 -17.90 -11.93 -11.61
CA GLY A 429 -18.57 -10.64 -11.39
C GLY A 429 -17.93 -9.74 -10.33
N ALA A 430 -17.12 -10.28 -9.40
CA ALA A 430 -16.49 -9.47 -8.34
C ALA A 430 -15.56 -8.39 -8.91
N LEU A 431 -14.76 -8.73 -9.92
CA LEU A 431 -13.87 -7.79 -10.58
C LEU A 431 -14.64 -6.62 -11.23
N ALA A 432 -15.68 -6.90 -12.01
CA ALA A 432 -16.48 -5.86 -12.68
C ALA A 432 -17.14 -4.91 -11.67
N ALA A 433 -17.71 -5.46 -10.59
CA ALA A 433 -18.35 -4.68 -9.54
C ALA A 433 -17.35 -3.82 -8.74
N SER A 434 -16.16 -4.35 -8.46
CA SER A 434 -15.10 -3.58 -7.79
C SER A 434 -14.57 -2.46 -8.69
N LEU A 435 -14.26 -2.77 -9.95
CA LEU A 435 -13.75 -1.81 -10.93
C LEU A 435 -14.73 -0.67 -11.21
N SER A 436 -16.03 -0.96 -11.35
CA SER A 436 -17.04 0.07 -11.61
C SER A 436 -17.09 1.10 -10.49
N ARG A 437 -17.15 0.63 -9.23
CA ARG A 437 -17.12 1.51 -8.04
C ARG A 437 -15.82 2.28 -7.92
N ALA A 438 -14.68 1.60 -8.06
CA ALA A 438 -13.37 2.22 -7.95
C ALA A 438 -13.12 3.27 -9.04
N ARG A 439 -13.64 3.05 -10.27
CA ARG A 439 -13.57 4.03 -11.35
C ARG A 439 -14.40 5.27 -11.03
N GLU A 440 -15.63 5.09 -10.56
CA GLU A 440 -16.51 6.21 -10.13
C GLU A 440 -15.91 7.04 -8.99
N GLU A 441 -15.16 6.42 -8.08
CA GLU A 441 -14.42 7.10 -7.02
C GLU A 441 -13.19 7.81 -7.58
N ALA A 442 -12.35 7.11 -8.36
CA ALA A 442 -11.10 7.61 -8.90
C ALA A 442 -11.27 8.90 -9.72
N VAL A 443 -12.31 8.98 -10.56
CA VAL A 443 -12.54 10.16 -11.42
C VAL A 443 -12.84 11.43 -10.63
N ARG A 444 -13.28 11.34 -9.37
CA ARG A 444 -13.57 12.52 -8.53
C ARG A 444 -12.32 13.24 -8.05
N HIS A 445 -11.18 12.55 -8.07
CA HIS A 445 -9.89 13.09 -7.63
C HIS A 445 -9.01 13.58 -8.79
N LEU A 446 -9.37 13.21 -10.03
CA LEU A 446 -8.62 13.61 -11.22
C LEU A 446 -9.12 14.96 -11.76
N PRO A 447 -8.25 15.74 -12.42
CA PRO A 447 -8.69 16.92 -13.17
C PRO A 447 -9.70 16.52 -14.26
N ALA A 448 -10.67 17.39 -14.56
CA ALA A 448 -11.77 17.08 -15.48
C ALA A 448 -11.31 16.74 -16.91
N GLU A 449 -10.18 17.33 -17.35
CA GLU A 449 -9.53 17.05 -18.63
C GLU A 449 -8.79 15.71 -18.69
N VAL A 450 -8.56 15.05 -17.55
CA VAL A 450 -7.78 13.81 -17.47
C VAL A 450 -8.73 12.60 -17.44
N ALA A 451 -8.75 11.84 -18.54
CA ALA A 451 -9.60 10.67 -18.66
C ALA A 451 -8.93 9.40 -18.10
N LEU A 452 -9.69 8.62 -17.33
CA LEU A 452 -9.30 7.30 -16.84
C LEU A 452 -9.74 6.21 -17.83
N ARG A 453 -8.92 5.98 -18.87
CA ARG A 453 -9.24 5.09 -20.01
C ARG A 453 -8.69 3.69 -19.90
N GLY A 454 -7.55 3.53 -19.22
CA GLY A 454 -6.79 2.29 -19.19
C GLY A 454 -6.83 1.55 -17.86
N TRP A 455 -6.64 0.25 -17.94
CA TRP A 455 -6.53 -0.64 -16.79
C TRP A 455 -5.23 -1.46 -16.79
N TRP A 456 -4.68 -1.70 -15.60
CA TRP A 456 -3.46 -2.49 -15.40
C TRP A 456 -3.69 -3.64 -14.42
N PRO A 457 -3.39 -4.91 -14.77
CA PRO A 457 -3.50 -6.05 -13.86
C PRO A 457 -2.24 -6.28 -13.02
N LEU A 458 -2.42 -6.88 -11.84
CA LEU A 458 -1.37 -7.66 -11.20
C LEU A 458 -1.17 -9.00 -11.92
N LEU A 459 -2.24 -9.78 -12.05
CA LEU A 459 -2.28 -11.14 -12.60
C LEU A 459 -3.69 -11.47 -13.15
N ASP A 460 -3.90 -11.16 -14.43
CA ASP A 460 -5.15 -11.38 -15.17
C ASP A 460 -5.28 -12.77 -15.82
N ALA A 461 -4.37 -13.68 -15.51
CA ALA A 461 -4.36 -15.04 -16.05
C ALA A 461 -3.87 -16.05 -15.01
N PRO A 462 -4.37 -17.30 -15.06
CA PRO A 462 -3.94 -18.35 -14.15
C PRO A 462 -2.43 -18.59 -14.28
N LEU A 463 -1.78 -18.93 -13.17
CA LEU A 463 -0.37 -19.30 -13.19
C LEU A 463 -0.19 -20.76 -13.60
N GLU A 464 0.61 -20.98 -14.63
CA GLU A 464 0.97 -22.31 -15.15
C GLU A 464 2.41 -22.69 -14.77
N PRO A 465 2.66 -23.98 -14.44
CA PRO A 465 4.00 -24.47 -14.21
C PRO A 465 4.90 -24.37 -15.44
N VAL A 466 6.13 -23.88 -15.24
CA VAL A 466 7.18 -23.87 -16.25
C VAL A 466 8.44 -24.57 -15.76
N ARG A 467 9.17 -25.20 -16.69
CA ARG A 467 10.49 -25.77 -16.38
C ARG A 467 11.48 -24.64 -16.07
N SER A 468 11.98 -24.61 -14.83
CA SER A 468 13.03 -23.70 -14.40
C SER A 468 14.38 -24.42 -14.32
N SER A 469 15.43 -23.87 -14.94
CA SER A 469 16.80 -24.36 -14.75
C SER A 469 17.31 -24.01 -13.35
N PRO A 470 18.06 -24.90 -12.67
CA PRO A 470 18.78 -24.55 -11.46
C PRO A 470 19.95 -23.59 -11.74
N LEU A 471 20.46 -23.55 -12.97
CA LEU A 471 21.49 -22.60 -13.39
C LEU A 471 20.85 -21.44 -14.16
N VAL A 472 21.02 -20.22 -13.68
CA VAL A 472 20.54 -19.00 -14.34
C VAL A 472 21.66 -18.00 -14.56
N TRP A 473 21.47 -17.09 -15.51
CA TRP A 473 22.41 -15.99 -15.75
C TRP A 473 21.82 -14.68 -15.21
N ARG A 474 22.46 -14.10 -14.19
CA ARG A 474 22.08 -12.79 -13.63
C ARG A 474 23.21 -11.80 -13.86
N GLU A 475 22.89 -10.63 -14.43
CA GLU A 475 23.86 -9.55 -14.70
C GLU A 475 25.13 -9.96 -15.49
N GLY A 476 25.09 -11.09 -16.20
CA GLY A 476 26.24 -11.59 -16.96
C GLY A 476 27.11 -12.62 -16.22
N ARG A 477 26.66 -13.16 -15.08
CA ARG A 477 27.31 -14.27 -14.37
C ARG A 477 26.36 -15.47 -14.19
N PRO A 478 26.88 -16.72 -14.16
CA PRO A 478 26.11 -17.88 -13.76
C PRO A 478 25.80 -17.85 -12.25
N THR A 479 24.58 -18.23 -11.90
CA THR A 479 24.07 -18.30 -10.53
C THR A 479 23.26 -19.57 -10.37
N ILE A 480 23.55 -20.36 -9.34
CA ILE A 480 22.88 -21.61 -8.99
C ILE A 480 21.74 -21.30 -8.03
N ARG A 481 20.53 -21.70 -8.39
CA ARG A 481 19.35 -21.60 -7.54
C ARG A 481 19.22 -22.82 -6.66
N PHE A 482 19.05 -22.60 -5.36
CA PHE A 482 18.81 -23.65 -4.39
C PHE A 482 17.49 -23.40 -3.66
N THR A 483 16.83 -24.47 -3.25
CA THR A 483 15.71 -24.39 -2.31
C THR A 483 16.31 -24.55 -0.92
N ALA A 484 16.19 -23.55 -0.06
CA ALA A 484 16.54 -23.72 1.34
C ALA A 484 15.66 -24.85 1.91
N ARG A 485 16.26 -25.86 2.55
CA ARG A 485 15.48 -26.84 3.30
C ARG A 485 14.92 -26.15 4.55
N GLY A 486 13.61 -25.90 4.55
CA GLY A 486 12.75 -25.72 5.71
C GLY A 486 13.04 -24.51 6.62
N ALA A 487 12.26 -23.45 6.43
CA ALA A 487 11.53 -22.81 7.55
C ALA A 487 10.08 -23.38 7.59
N GLY A 488 9.93 -24.65 7.24
CA GLY A 488 8.72 -25.41 7.46
C GLY A 488 8.92 -26.22 8.73
N THR A 489 8.10 -25.92 9.74
CA THR A 489 7.72 -26.83 10.82
C THR A 489 8.88 -27.50 11.56
N ASP A 490 9.57 -26.72 12.40
CA ASP A 490 10.14 -27.21 13.65
C ASP A 490 9.93 -26.11 14.70
N GLU A 491 8.66 -25.86 15.07
CA GLU A 491 8.32 -25.41 16.45
C GLU A 491 8.39 -26.63 17.40
N GLY A 492 9.40 -27.48 17.22
CA GLY A 492 9.67 -28.66 18.02
C GLY A 492 10.84 -28.39 18.96
N GLU A 493 10.54 -28.28 20.25
CA GLU A 493 11.48 -28.51 21.36
C GLU A 493 12.77 -27.66 21.38
N ALA A 494 12.66 -26.37 21.65
CA ALA A 494 13.73 -25.65 22.35
C ALA A 494 13.51 -25.77 23.87
N GLY A 495 13.78 -26.96 24.39
CA GLY A 495 13.88 -27.21 25.83
C GLY A 495 15.03 -26.44 26.46
N ALA A 496 14.73 -25.84 27.61
CA ALA A 496 15.59 -25.41 28.72
C ALA A 496 17.12 -25.42 28.56
N GLY A 497 17.73 -24.25 28.80
CA GLY A 497 18.98 -24.10 29.57
C GLY A 497 20.21 -24.87 29.11
N GLY A 498 20.92 -24.36 28.10
CA GLY A 498 22.29 -24.78 27.77
C GLY A 498 23.09 -23.63 27.12
N PRO A 499 24.43 -23.59 27.27
CA PRO A 499 25.25 -22.52 26.73
C PRO A 499 25.13 -22.45 25.20
N PRO A 500 25.33 -21.26 24.58
CA PRO A 500 25.04 -21.05 23.17
C PRO A 500 25.90 -21.99 22.33
N ARG A 501 25.28 -23.03 21.76
CA ARG A 501 25.91 -23.83 20.71
C ARG A 501 26.24 -22.88 19.58
N SER A 502 27.53 -22.67 19.34
CA SER A 502 28.05 -21.89 18.23
C SER A 502 27.37 -22.39 16.95
N ASP A 503 26.51 -21.54 16.39
CA ASP A 503 25.73 -21.88 15.22
C ASP A 503 26.68 -22.12 14.04
N ALA A 504 26.90 -23.40 13.74
CA ALA A 504 27.71 -23.84 12.61
C ALA A 504 27.18 -23.25 11.29
N ARG A 505 25.88 -22.87 11.23
CA ARG A 505 25.29 -22.14 10.09
C ARG A 505 25.71 -20.68 10.08
N ALA A 506 25.76 -19.98 11.21
CA ALA A 506 26.31 -18.63 11.29
C ALA A 506 27.81 -18.59 10.93
N LEU A 507 28.58 -19.61 11.33
CA LEU A 507 29.99 -19.78 10.95
C LEU A 507 30.16 -20.14 9.46
N ALA A 508 29.30 -21.00 8.91
CA ALA A 508 29.28 -21.31 7.48
C ALA A 508 28.84 -20.10 6.64
N ARG A 509 27.79 -19.37 7.03
CA ARG A 509 27.36 -18.12 6.41
C ARG A 509 28.45 -17.05 6.49
N ARG A 510 29.15 -16.91 7.62
CA ARG A 510 30.32 -16.00 7.74
C ARG A 510 31.46 -16.43 6.84
N SER A 511 31.78 -17.72 6.76
CA SER A 511 32.84 -18.24 5.88
C SER A 511 32.50 -18.09 4.39
N ILE A 512 31.24 -18.32 4.00
CA ILE A 512 30.74 -18.11 2.64
C ILE A 512 30.73 -16.61 2.28
N ARG A 513 30.35 -15.72 3.21
CA ARG A 513 30.49 -14.25 3.09
C ARG A 513 31.94 -13.83 2.90
N ARG A 514 32.85 -14.44 3.66
CA ARG A 514 34.30 -14.14 3.59
C ARG A 514 34.95 -14.60 2.28
N LEU A 515 34.38 -15.63 1.63
CA LEU A 515 34.86 -16.19 0.36
C LEU A 515 34.13 -15.63 -0.88
N GLY A 516 33.11 -14.79 -0.71
CA GLY A 516 32.36 -14.16 -1.82
C GLY A 516 31.55 -15.12 -2.70
N VAL A 517 31.44 -16.40 -2.32
CA VAL A 517 30.76 -17.46 -3.09
C VAL A 517 29.24 -17.32 -3.08
N GLU A 518 28.70 -16.56 -2.13
CA GLU A 518 27.28 -16.19 -2.06
C GLU A 518 26.76 -15.52 -3.34
N ARG A 519 27.62 -14.88 -4.12
CA ARG A 519 27.24 -14.30 -5.42
C ARG A 519 26.94 -15.36 -6.50
N LEU A 520 27.32 -16.61 -6.26
CA LEU A 520 27.05 -17.76 -7.14
C LEU A 520 25.79 -18.53 -6.74
N PHE A 521 25.16 -18.23 -5.60
CA PHE A 521 23.98 -18.92 -5.11
C PHE A 521 22.83 -17.95 -4.88
N GLU A 522 21.64 -18.30 -5.34
CA GLU A 522 20.41 -17.54 -5.11
C GLU A 522 19.34 -18.48 -4.54
N GLU A 523 18.60 -18.04 -3.55
CA GLU A 523 17.44 -18.80 -3.10
C GLU A 523 16.37 -18.81 -4.20
N ARG A 524 15.75 -19.97 -4.40
CA ARG A 524 14.67 -20.11 -5.37
C ARG A 524 13.47 -19.31 -4.89
N ARG A 525 12.96 -18.43 -5.76
CA ARG A 525 11.83 -17.55 -5.44
C ARG A 525 10.50 -18.32 -5.57
N PRO A 526 9.43 -17.94 -4.85
CA PRO A 526 8.17 -18.69 -4.83
C PRO A 526 7.56 -18.93 -6.22
N PHE A 527 7.63 -17.92 -7.11
CA PHE A 527 7.04 -17.97 -8.44
C PHE A 527 8.04 -18.27 -9.56
N ASP A 528 9.28 -18.70 -9.25
CA ASP A 528 10.30 -18.97 -10.28
C ASP A 528 9.85 -20.00 -11.32
N ARG A 529 9.01 -20.94 -10.89
CA ARG A 529 8.45 -22.06 -11.67
C ARG A 529 7.06 -21.79 -12.23
N LEU A 530 6.56 -20.58 -12.13
CA LEU A 530 5.21 -20.22 -12.56
C LEU A 530 5.25 -19.11 -13.59
N ARG A 531 4.38 -19.13 -14.59
CA ARG A 531 4.17 -18.04 -15.54
C ARG A 531 2.68 -17.82 -15.80
N PRO A 532 2.26 -16.63 -16.22
CA PRO A 532 0.87 -16.41 -16.64
C PRO A 532 0.57 -17.29 -17.85
N GLY A 533 -0.54 -18.03 -17.77
CA GLY A 533 -1.09 -18.82 -18.85
C GLY A 533 -1.82 -17.97 -19.89
N PRO A 534 -2.72 -18.58 -20.70
CA PRO A 534 -3.63 -17.87 -21.57
C PRO A 534 -4.51 -16.89 -20.81
N ILE A 535 -4.90 -15.79 -21.48
CA ILE A 535 -5.82 -14.80 -20.89
C ILE A 535 -7.19 -15.46 -20.69
N ASP A 536 -7.78 -15.29 -19.51
CA ASP A 536 -9.17 -15.67 -19.27
C ASP A 536 -10.09 -14.59 -19.85
N PRO A 537 -10.96 -14.88 -20.85
CA PRO A 537 -11.88 -13.90 -21.43
C PRO A 537 -12.85 -13.25 -20.43
N ALA A 538 -13.07 -13.83 -19.25
CA ALA A 538 -13.90 -13.22 -18.22
C ALA A 538 -13.31 -11.91 -17.68
N VAL A 539 -11.98 -11.84 -17.55
CA VAL A 539 -11.26 -10.66 -17.06
C VAL A 539 -11.39 -9.44 -18.01
N PRO A 540 -11.02 -9.51 -19.31
CA PRO A 540 -11.17 -8.37 -20.22
C PRO A 540 -12.63 -7.94 -20.38
N ARG A 541 -13.60 -8.87 -20.34
CA ARG A 541 -15.02 -8.50 -20.36
C ARG A 541 -15.45 -7.74 -19.11
N ALA A 542 -14.97 -8.14 -17.93
CA ALA A 542 -15.24 -7.41 -16.69
C ALA A 542 -14.63 -6.00 -16.72
N VAL A 543 -13.42 -5.86 -17.26
CA VAL A 543 -12.76 -4.56 -17.43
C VAL A 543 -13.52 -3.69 -18.45
N GLN A 544 -13.91 -4.24 -19.59
CA GLN A 544 -14.71 -3.51 -20.58
C GLN A 544 -16.06 -3.06 -19.98
N ALA A 545 -16.76 -3.94 -19.25
CA ALA A 545 -18.03 -3.64 -18.62
C ALA A 545 -17.93 -2.50 -17.59
N ALA A 546 -16.78 -2.36 -16.93
CA ALA A 546 -16.50 -1.24 -16.03
C ALA A 546 -16.21 0.10 -16.75
N GLY A 547 -16.19 0.11 -18.09
CA GLY A 547 -16.08 1.33 -18.90
C GLY A 547 -14.65 1.75 -19.25
N PHE A 548 -13.70 0.80 -19.28
CA PHE A 548 -12.34 1.04 -19.78
C PHE A 548 -12.26 0.83 -21.30
N ASP A 549 -11.35 1.56 -21.96
CA ASP A 549 -11.12 1.49 -23.41
C ASP A 549 -10.08 0.42 -23.79
N TYR A 550 -9.17 0.11 -22.85
CA TYR A 550 -8.14 -0.89 -23.05
C TYR A 550 -7.60 -1.42 -21.72
N MET A 551 -6.94 -2.56 -21.80
CA MET A 551 -6.16 -3.12 -20.70
C MET A 551 -4.78 -3.59 -21.16
N TRP A 552 -3.87 -3.70 -20.19
CA TRP A 552 -2.66 -4.52 -20.33
C TRP A 552 -2.92 -5.94 -19.85
N THR A 553 -2.19 -6.91 -20.38
CA THR A 553 -2.25 -8.31 -19.93
C THR A 553 -0.86 -8.87 -19.61
N LYS A 554 -0.79 -9.75 -18.60
CA LYS A 554 0.41 -10.54 -18.29
C LYS A 554 0.54 -11.77 -19.19
N SER A 555 -0.54 -12.21 -19.84
CA SER A 555 -0.53 -13.28 -20.83
C SER A 555 0.21 -12.87 -22.10
N GLY A 556 0.78 -13.85 -22.80
CA GLY A 556 1.43 -13.62 -24.10
C GLY A 556 2.66 -12.70 -24.05
N PHE A 557 3.31 -12.59 -22.89
CA PHE A 557 4.44 -11.68 -22.67
C PHE A 557 5.56 -11.82 -23.72
N GLY A 558 6.11 -10.67 -24.13
CA GLY A 558 7.36 -10.58 -24.90
C GLY A 558 7.17 -10.30 -26.40
N ARG A 559 5.95 -10.35 -26.91
CA ARG A 559 5.62 -10.01 -28.31
C ARG A 559 4.45 -9.03 -28.35
N PRO A 560 4.47 -7.98 -29.19
CA PRO A 560 3.31 -7.10 -29.37
C PRO A 560 2.17 -7.90 -30.00
N ALA A 561 1.05 -8.00 -29.28
CA ALA A 561 -0.16 -8.65 -29.77
C ALA A 561 -1.40 -8.08 -29.07
N VAL A 562 -2.52 -8.04 -29.79
CA VAL A 562 -3.84 -7.88 -29.20
C VAL A 562 -4.29 -9.25 -28.70
N ALA A 563 -4.26 -9.45 -27.39
CA ALA A 563 -4.58 -10.74 -26.76
C ALA A 563 -6.09 -11.00 -26.69
N PHE A 564 -6.89 -9.92 -26.69
CA PHE A 564 -8.35 -9.95 -26.69
C PHE A 564 -8.87 -8.68 -27.34
N ARG A 565 -9.97 -8.78 -28.10
CA ARG A 565 -10.65 -7.63 -28.71
C ARG A 565 -12.16 -7.86 -28.71
N GLU A 566 -12.90 -6.85 -28.29
CA GLU A 566 -14.35 -6.82 -28.37
C GLU A 566 -14.81 -5.39 -28.73
N GLY A 567 -15.22 -5.20 -29.99
CA GLY A 567 -15.48 -3.88 -30.54
C GLY A 567 -14.24 -2.96 -30.47
N PRO A 568 -14.34 -1.76 -29.85
CA PRO A 568 -13.21 -0.85 -29.69
C PRO A 568 -12.28 -1.21 -28.50
N PHE A 569 -12.69 -2.14 -27.63
CA PHE A 569 -11.88 -2.54 -26.48
C PHE A 569 -10.78 -3.52 -26.89
N VAL A 570 -9.57 -3.35 -26.33
CA VAL A 570 -8.41 -4.25 -26.58
C VAL A 570 -7.63 -4.58 -25.31
N ALA A 571 -7.16 -5.82 -25.21
CA ALA A 571 -6.16 -6.25 -24.24
C ALA A 571 -4.78 -6.38 -24.90
N LEU A 572 -3.78 -5.71 -24.34
CA LEU A 572 -2.46 -5.54 -24.94
C LEU A 572 -1.38 -6.29 -24.15
N THR A 573 -0.55 -7.06 -24.84
CA THR A 573 0.57 -7.75 -24.22
C THR A 573 1.68 -6.79 -23.78
N LEU A 574 2.31 -7.09 -22.63
CA LEU A 574 3.58 -6.49 -22.24
C LEU A 574 4.74 -7.11 -23.03
N THR A 575 5.73 -6.31 -23.41
CA THR A 575 6.77 -6.73 -24.36
C THR A 575 8.19 -6.58 -23.82
N ALA A 576 8.40 -5.86 -22.73
CA ALA A 576 9.71 -5.71 -22.08
C ALA A 576 9.65 -6.04 -20.59
N GLY A 577 10.82 -6.35 -20.00
CA GLY A 577 10.97 -6.70 -18.59
C GLY A 577 11.42 -8.13 -18.35
N ALA A 578 11.48 -8.50 -17.08
CA ALA A 578 11.85 -9.81 -16.59
C ALA A 578 10.81 -10.29 -15.56
N TRP A 579 10.65 -11.62 -15.47
CA TRP A 579 9.82 -12.23 -14.45
C TRP A 579 10.44 -12.00 -13.07
N GLY A 580 9.70 -11.35 -12.17
CA GLY A 580 10.15 -11.04 -10.81
C GLY A 580 10.44 -12.29 -10.00
N GLY A 581 9.51 -13.25 -9.97
CA GLY A 581 9.67 -14.52 -9.25
C GLY A 581 9.47 -14.41 -7.73
N TRP A 582 9.75 -13.26 -7.12
CA TRP A 582 9.26 -12.89 -5.79
C TRP A 582 7.79 -12.49 -5.86
N SER A 583 7.46 -11.69 -6.87
CA SER A 583 6.08 -11.36 -7.24
C SER A 583 5.72 -11.93 -8.61
N PRO A 584 4.45 -12.28 -8.84
CA PRO A 584 4.00 -13.00 -10.03
C PRO A 584 3.74 -12.06 -11.23
N PHE A 585 4.60 -11.07 -11.45
CA PHE A 585 4.48 -10.18 -12.60
C PHE A 585 5.83 -9.78 -13.22
N TYR A 586 5.76 -9.24 -14.43
CA TYR A 586 6.90 -8.78 -15.22
C TYR A 586 7.20 -7.32 -14.92
N THR A 587 8.47 -7.01 -14.65
CA THR A 587 8.94 -5.63 -14.43
C THR A 587 10.24 -5.35 -15.17
N ALA A 588 10.49 -4.09 -15.49
CA ALA A 588 11.79 -3.63 -15.94
C ALA A 588 12.53 -2.91 -14.80
N GLY A 589 13.74 -3.37 -14.49
CA GLY A 589 14.59 -2.79 -13.45
C GLY A 589 15.76 -1.97 -13.99
N SER A 590 15.98 -1.96 -15.31
CA SER A 590 17.10 -1.22 -15.90
C SER A 590 16.93 -0.86 -17.38
N ALA A 591 17.62 0.20 -17.81
CA ALA A 591 17.70 0.62 -19.20
C ALA A 591 18.28 -0.47 -20.14
N ARG A 592 19.14 -1.35 -19.61
CA ARG A 592 19.72 -2.49 -20.34
C ARG A 592 18.66 -3.52 -20.75
N GLU A 593 17.66 -3.76 -19.91
CA GLU A 593 16.55 -4.67 -20.22
C GLU A 593 15.69 -4.08 -21.34
N LEU A 594 15.40 -2.79 -21.26
CA LEU A 594 14.66 -2.06 -22.30
C LEU A 594 15.40 -2.13 -23.66
N ALA A 595 16.73 -1.90 -23.66
CA ALA A 595 17.54 -1.99 -24.87
C ALA A 595 17.61 -3.42 -25.46
N ARG A 596 17.44 -4.46 -24.64
CA ARG A 596 17.34 -5.85 -25.14
C ARG A 596 15.99 -6.07 -25.83
N ALA A 597 14.90 -5.61 -25.24
CA ALA A 597 13.57 -5.72 -25.83
C ALA A 597 13.46 -4.91 -27.13
N GLU A 598 13.95 -3.66 -27.13
CA GLU A 598 14.03 -2.79 -28.31
C GLU A 598 14.70 -3.47 -29.49
N ARG A 599 15.90 -4.06 -29.30
CA ARG A 599 16.61 -4.77 -30.38
C ARG A 599 15.82 -5.94 -30.97
N ARG A 600 14.99 -6.60 -30.18
CA ARG A 600 14.12 -7.68 -30.64
C ARG A 600 12.95 -7.11 -31.44
N LEU A 601 12.31 -6.06 -30.94
CA LEU A 601 11.12 -5.46 -31.53
C LEU A 601 11.41 -4.76 -32.85
N LEU A 602 12.51 -4.02 -32.97
CA LEU A 602 12.90 -3.33 -34.21
C LEU A 602 13.21 -4.27 -35.39
N ARG A 603 13.32 -5.59 -35.14
CA ARG A 603 13.47 -6.62 -36.18
C ARG A 603 12.13 -7.25 -36.59
N GLY A 604 11.08 -7.05 -35.80
CA GLY A 604 9.79 -7.74 -35.92
C GLY A 604 8.71 -6.95 -36.66
N GLY A 605 9.02 -5.74 -37.17
CA GLY A 605 8.05 -4.85 -37.80
C GLY A 605 7.36 -3.90 -36.82
N PRO A 606 6.22 -3.29 -37.19
CA PRO A 606 5.49 -2.36 -36.34
C PRO A 606 4.99 -3.05 -35.06
N GLY A 607 4.93 -2.31 -33.97
CA GLY A 607 4.46 -2.84 -32.68
C GLY A 607 4.73 -1.89 -31.52
N TRP A 608 4.90 -2.43 -30.31
CA TRP A 608 5.17 -1.61 -29.14
C TRP A 608 6.16 -2.24 -28.15
N LEU A 609 6.90 -1.36 -27.48
CA LEU A 609 7.67 -1.64 -26.27
C LEU A 609 6.88 -1.13 -25.06
N ALA A 610 6.35 -2.04 -24.26
CA ALA A 610 5.63 -1.71 -23.02
C ALA A 610 6.06 -2.61 -21.87
N THR A 611 6.19 -2.02 -20.67
CA THR A 611 6.57 -2.75 -19.45
C THR A 611 6.16 -1.98 -18.21
N THR A 612 6.02 -2.71 -17.11
CA THR A 612 5.79 -2.14 -15.79
C THR A 612 7.11 -1.82 -15.11
N VAL A 613 7.18 -0.66 -14.48
CA VAL A 613 8.23 -0.32 -13.51
C VAL A 613 7.58 -0.35 -12.14
N ASP A 614 8.10 -1.20 -11.26
CA ASP A 614 7.72 -1.22 -9.86
C ASP A 614 8.39 -0.03 -9.16
N CYS A 615 7.73 1.13 -9.20
CA CYS A 615 8.30 2.38 -8.73
C CYS A 615 8.63 2.37 -7.24
N PRO A 616 7.90 1.67 -6.35
CA PRO A 616 8.30 1.54 -4.96
C PRO A 616 9.76 1.12 -4.74
N LEU A 617 10.31 0.26 -5.61
CA LEU A 617 11.70 -0.19 -5.53
C LEU A 617 12.74 0.83 -6.00
N LEU A 618 12.30 1.96 -6.56
CA LEU A 618 13.17 2.95 -7.23
C LEU A 618 12.89 4.41 -6.87
N ALA A 619 11.67 4.72 -6.45
CA ALA A 619 11.13 6.06 -6.28
C ALA A 619 10.61 6.34 -4.87
N LEU A 620 10.50 5.33 -3.99
CA LEU A 620 10.33 5.63 -2.57
C LEU A 620 11.53 6.43 -2.07
N SER A 621 11.28 7.21 -1.04
CA SER A 621 12.19 8.26 -0.60
C SER A 621 13.57 7.79 -0.14
N GLY A 622 13.66 6.59 0.44
CA GLY A 622 14.95 5.95 0.74
C GLY A 622 15.56 5.31 -0.51
N GLU A 623 14.73 4.68 -1.34
CA GLU A 623 15.19 3.98 -2.55
C GLU A 623 15.75 4.95 -3.61
N ILE A 624 15.14 6.12 -3.79
CA ILE A 624 15.52 7.09 -4.82
C ILE A 624 16.94 7.61 -4.63
N LEU A 625 17.44 7.68 -3.38
CA LEU A 625 18.80 8.12 -3.08
C LEU A 625 19.85 7.14 -3.60
N GLU A 626 19.54 5.84 -3.63
CA GLU A 626 20.44 4.80 -4.10
C GLU A 626 20.17 4.39 -5.55
N HIS A 627 18.93 4.56 -6.00
CA HIS A 627 18.41 3.91 -7.21
C HIS A 627 17.79 4.87 -8.21
N GLY A 628 17.61 6.15 -7.87
CA GLY A 628 16.99 7.16 -8.73
C GLY A 628 17.68 7.32 -10.08
N GLY A 629 19.01 7.20 -10.13
CA GLY A 629 19.76 7.23 -11.40
C GLY A 629 19.35 6.11 -12.37
N ARG A 630 18.93 4.94 -11.86
CA ARG A 630 18.42 3.82 -12.69
C ARG A 630 17.06 4.16 -13.28
N LEU A 631 16.16 4.72 -12.48
CA LEU A 631 14.83 5.14 -12.92
C LEU A 631 14.92 6.25 -13.97
N HIS A 632 15.71 7.29 -13.70
CA HIS A 632 15.99 8.36 -14.65
C HIS A 632 16.59 7.84 -15.96
N GLY A 633 17.56 6.91 -15.88
CA GLY A 633 18.17 6.30 -17.06
C GLY A 633 17.17 5.55 -17.95
N MET A 634 16.19 4.85 -17.36
CA MET A 634 15.10 4.20 -18.11
C MET A 634 14.20 5.21 -18.79
N ALA A 635 13.71 6.21 -18.05
CA ALA A 635 12.82 7.25 -18.55
C ALA A 635 13.46 8.03 -19.70
N ALA A 636 14.69 8.54 -19.49
CA ALA A 636 15.40 9.33 -20.47
C ALA A 636 15.82 8.52 -21.71
N GLN A 637 16.04 7.21 -21.59
CA GLN A 637 16.28 6.36 -22.76
C GLN A 637 15.01 6.25 -23.62
N LEU A 638 13.85 6.00 -23.02
CA LEU A 638 12.61 5.85 -23.78
C LEU A 638 12.12 7.17 -24.38
N ALA A 639 12.17 8.26 -23.60
CA ALA A 639 11.77 9.59 -24.07
C ALA A 639 12.58 10.05 -25.30
N ARG A 640 13.84 9.63 -25.42
CA ARG A 640 14.72 9.91 -26.58
C ARG A 640 14.62 8.89 -27.72
N GLY A 641 13.57 8.08 -27.75
CA GLY A 641 13.32 7.11 -28.80
C GLY A 641 14.10 5.80 -28.66
N GLY A 642 14.38 5.38 -27.42
CA GLY A 642 15.13 4.16 -27.14
C GLY A 642 16.64 4.35 -27.32
N ARG A 643 17.39 3.26 -27.23
CA ARG A 643 18.84 3.28 -27.46
C ARG A 643 19.18 3.57 -28.92
N SER A 644 18.31 3.22 -29.87
CA SER A 644 18.55 3.46 -31.29
C SER A 644 18.01 4.81 -31.79
N GLY A 645 17.23 5.53 -30.98
CA GLY A 645 16.52 6.75 -31.42
C GLY A 645 15.39 6.46 -32.43
N ARG A 646 14.88 5.22 -32.48
CA ARG A 646 13.87 4.77 -33.47
C ARG A 646 12.51 4.45 -32.86
N LEU A 647 12.40 4.41 -31.54
CA LEU A 647 11.12 4.26 -30.87
C LEU A 647 10.39 5.60 -30.85
N VAL A 648 9.06 5.57 -30.87
CA VAL A 648 8.25 6.77 -30.66
C VAL A 648 7.56 6.65 -29.30
N ASN A 649 7.96 7.51 -28.36
CA ASN A 649 7.41 7.47 -27.01
C ASN A 649 6.03 8.14 -26.95
N VAL A 650 5.05 7.42 -26.43
CA VAL A 650 3.64 7.82 -26.37
C VAL A 650 2.98 7.34 -25.07
N THR A 651 1.78 7.86 -24.78
CA THR A 651 0.94 7.38 -23.67
C THR A 651 0.34 5.99 -24.01
N PRO A 652 0.00 5.18 -23.00
CA PRO A 652 -0.61 3.86 -23.21
C PRO A 652 -1.88 3.85 -24.08
N GLY A 653 -2.76 4.85 -23.98
CA GLY A 653 -3.97 4.97 -24.78
C GLY A 653 -3.68 5.14 -26.28
N VAL A 654 -2.58 5.83 -26.63
CA VAL A 654 -2.10 5.92 -28.01
C VAL A 654 -1.59 4.55 -28.50
N VAL A 655 -0.92 3.78 -27.63
CA VAL A 655 -0.54 2.39 -27.96
C VAL A 655 -1.78 1.54 -28.25
N ALA A 656 -2.85 1.67 -27.46
CA ALA A 656 -4.09 0.94 -27.68
C ALA A 656 -4.76 1.28 -29.02
N ARG A 657 -4.81 2.58 -29.38
CA ARG A 657 -5.28 3.04 -30.70
C ARG A 657 -4.45 2.44 -31.84
N TYR A 658 -3.13 2.48 -31.71
CA TYR A 658 -2.21 1.91 -32.69
C TYR A 658 -2.37 0.38 -32.83
N ALA A 659 -2.51 -0.33 -31.72
CA ALA A 659 -2.71 -1.77 -31.71
C ALA A 659 -3.98 -2.20 -32.46
N ARG A 660 -5.09 -1.45 -32.32
CA ARG A 660 -6.32 -1.70 -33.09
C ARG A 660 -6.12 -1.59 -34.59
N LEU A 661 -5.33 -0.61 -35.04
CA LEU A 661 -5.03 -0.43 -36.46
C LEU A 661 -4.18 -1.59 -37.00
N LEU A 662 -3.18 -2.03 -36.24
CA LEU A 662 -2.34 -3.18 -36.62
C LEU A 662 -3.15 -4.48 -36.70
N ASP A 663 -4.01 -4.72 -35.72
CA ASP A 663 -4.86 -5.92 -35.65
C ASP A 663 -5.88 -5.97 -36.81
N THR A 664 -6.44 -4.82 -37.17
CA THR A 664 -7.38 -4.71 -38.31
C THR A 664 -6.66 -5.00 -39.64
N ARG A 665 -5.45 -4.47 -39.84
CA ARG A 665 -4.63 -4.74 -41.04
C ARG A 665 -4.19 -6.19 -41.15
N GLY A 666 -3.85 -6.84 -40.02
CA GLY A 666 -3.49 -8.25 -39.99
C GLY A 666 -4.66 -9.20 -40.28
N SER A 667 -5.90 -8.69 -40.20
CA SER A 667 -7.14 -9.46 -40.44
C SER A 667 -7.66 -9.30 -41.88
N GLU A 668 -7.15 -8.35 -42.66
CA GLU A 668 -7.46 -8.24 -44.09
C GLU A 668 -6.66 -9.30 -44.87
N PRO A 669 -7.28 -10.06 -45.79
CA PRO A 669 -6.55 -10.98 -46.67
C PRO A 669 -5.49 -10.18 -47.44
N ASP A 670 -4.25 -10.67 -47.47
CA ASP A 670 -3.20 -10.08 -48.27
C ASP A 670 -3.64 -10.09 -49.76
N PRO A 671 -3.88 -8.92 -50.39
CA PRO A 671 -4.29 -8.89 -51.80
C PRO A 671 -3.18 -9.37 -52.75
N ALA A 672 -1.96 -9.61 -52.26
CA ALA A 672 -0.89 -10.28 -53.01
C ALA A 672 -0.98 -11.82 -52.99
N LEU A 673 -1.94 -12.39 -52.26
CA LEU A 673 -2.18 -13.85 -52.15
C LEU A 673 -3.58 -14.27 -52.63
N SER A 674 -4.34 -13.37 -53.27
CA SER A 674 -5.64 -13.66 -53.92
C SER A 674 -5.57 -13.62 -55.44
#